data_AF-A0A1M5C434-F1
#
_entry.id   AF-A0A1M5C434-F1
#
_cell.length_a   1.000
_cell.length_b   1.000
_cell.length_c   1.000
_cell.angle_alpha   90.00
_cell.angle_beta   90.00
_cell.angle_gamma   90.00
#
_symmetry.space_group_name_H-M   'P 1'
#
loop_
_entity.id
_entity.type
_entity.pdbx_description
1 polymer ?
#
loop_
_entity_poly.entity_id
_entity_poly.type
_entity_poly.pdbx_seq_one_letter_code
_entity_poly.pdbx_strand_id
1 'polypeptide(L)'
;MKMLKANIKTLSFLLILWISSSCNRDGIELVHEGQSNYEIVIMGRATESQHESAEILQRYLYEISGAKLGIVEEASQTGEKQKVYLGIDYERHLEADGISIRTLDKNLLLSGGSDKATKYAVYEFLERYLNCRWYAPKVEKIPVSKTIDLPALDYVYTPDITTRTVHSRLFYDNPDYAEQQKVTHESFPTYVPSARVHTFHKFLPEEKFYKSNPEYYALRGDQRLPTQLCLTNPDVLAIVKDSVASLFKQYPQSQVISVSQDDNQQHCQCDNCSKIDKEEGSASGSMIRFVNEVAADFPDKTISTLAYQYTRKPCKTKPLENVLITLTSIECDRSAPITEKCADFANDLIGWGKLTQNIRIWDYTTQFTNFFAPFPNIHTLQPNILLFRENNAKWVFEQHSNNPSELFELRSYITAKLLWNPDQNLDALLTDFTSGYYEEAGIYIKEYIDEIHAKLKEDKDFFLFLYGDPSEAFSSYLSPDLLSKYSQLFDDAEKAVAKKPEILSRVKVARLGVDIAELEASRKNINDRYRLLIPNEEGKKIINPLVTTLLDNFKAISAKNNITLMNEMGFTVTEYLANYMSALEVIRMPNVAMGKKVVTITKPKKYAKEDPLALTDGALGGSSFYANWLGYEGNDMEVVVDLGEPMNISTISLAFLQVTNHIVFFPEKVTYSGSLDNQHFENFGTINNPFPLTKESKVNDIQFFKLDFDKRNAQYIKVQAKNTNTPYWHHAAGLPSWLFADEIIIN
;
A
#
# COMPACT_ATOMS: atom_id res chain seq x y z
N MET A 1 10.58 -21.61 60.63
CA MET A 1 11.55 -21.05 61.59
C MET A 1 12.62 -22.10 61.92
N LYS A 2 13.72 -22.14 61.16
CA LYS A 2 15.06 -22.54 61.64
C LYS A 2 16.06 -22.28 60.51
N MET A 3 16.92 -21.32 60.78
CA MET A 3 17.93 -20.75 59.91
C MET A 3 19.20 -21.61 59.84
N LEU A 4 19.83 -21.56 58.66
CA LEU A 4 21.26 -21.43 58.36
C LEU A 4 22.31 -22.29 59.10
N LYS A 5 23.16 -22.96 58.30
CA LYS A 5 24.58 -22.62 58.03
C LYS A 5 25.13 -23.63 56.99
N ALA A 6 25.44 -23.21 55.76
CA ALA A 6 26.68 -22.58 55.28
C ALA A 6 27.79 -23.58 54.86
N ASN A 7 27.99 -23.66 53.54
CA ASN A 7 29.19 -23.93 52.71
C ASN A 7 30.11 -25.14 53.00
N ILE A 8 30.34 -25.96 51.94
CA ILE A 8 31.66 -26.21 51.31
C ILE A 8 31.46 -26.91 49.95
N LYS A 9 32.13 -26.38 48.91
CA LYS A 9 32.37 -26.97 47.59
C LYS A 9 33.35 -28.15 47.71
N THR A 10 33.11 -29.27 47.02
CA THR A 10 33.87 -29.75 45.84
C THR A 10 33.38 -31.15 45.41
N LEU A 11 32.94 -31.21 44.14
CA LEU A 11 33.20 -32.21 43.11
C LEU A 11 33.20 -33.73 43.42
N SER A 12 32.44 -34.44 42.56
CA SER A 12 32.61 -35.84 42.12
C SER A 12 32.08 -36.91 43.08
N PHE A 13 31.34 -37.94 42.64
CA PHE A 13 31.31 -38.57 41.33
C PHE A 13 30.11 -39.53 41.25
N LEU A 14 29.56 -39.67 40.04
CA LEU A 14 28.78 -40.81 39.52
C LEU A 14 27.57 -41.33 40.31
N LEU A 15 26.37 -40.99 39.83
CA LEU A 15 25.33 -42.00 39.63
C LEU A 15 24.48 -41.65 38.40
N ILE A 16 24.89 -42.20 37.27
CA ILE A 16 24.05 -42.81 36.22
C ILE A 16 22.64 -42.21 36.10
N LEU A 17 22.51 -41.13 35.33
CA LEU A 17 21.30 -40.88 34.55
C LEU A 17 21.60 -41.22 33.08
N TRP A 18 21.51 -42.51 32.78
CA TRP A 18 21.12 -42.99 31.47
C TRP A 18 19.64 -42.61 31.26
N ILE A 19 19.39 -41.37 30.85
CA ILE A 19 18.17 -41.06 30.10
C ILE A 19 18.56 -41.26 28.65
N SER A 20 18.24 -42.47 28.19
CA SER A 20 17.99 -42.85 26.80
C SER A 20 18.01 -41.69 25.82
N SER A 21 19.13 -41.56 25.11
CA SER A 21 19.14 -41.24 23.69
C SER A 21 18.07 -42.11 23.03
N SER A 22 16.89 -41.56 22.78
CA SER A 22 16.05 -42.11 21.73
C SER A 22 16.85 -41.90 20.46
N CYS A 23 17.57 -42.96 20.04
CA CYS A 23 18.14 -43.02 18.71
C CYS A 23 17.01 -42.69 17.74
N ASN A 24 17.12 -41.54 17.09
CA ASN A 24 16.25 -41.13 16.00
C ASN A 24 16.58 -42.06 14.82
N ARG A 25 16.06 -43.31 14.85
CA ARG A 25 16.49 -44.38 13.94
C ARG A 25 16.28 -44.03 12.47
N ASP A 26 15.39 -43.08 12.19
CA ASP A 26 14.99 -42.67 10.85
C ASP A 26 15.43 -41.26 10.45
N GLY A 27 16.11 -40.53 11.34
CA GLY A 27 16.74 -39.24 11.00
C GLY A 27 17.99 -39.40 10.13
N ILE A 28 18.50 -38.27 9.62
CA ILE A 28 19.71 -38.21 8.80
C ILE A 28 20.72 -37.22 9.37
N GLU A 29 22.00 -37.58 9.32
CA GLU A 29 23.11 -36.67 9.56
C GLU A 29 23.61 -36.21 8.18
N LEU A 30 23.18 -35.03 7.75
CA LEU A 30 23.48 -34.51 6.41
C LEU A 30 24.94 -34.02 6.33
N VAL A 31 25.44 -33.43 7.42
CA VAL A 31 26.83 -32.96 7.54
C VAL A 31 27.32 -33.28 8.95
N HIS A 32 28.55 -33.78 9.08
CA HIS A 32 29.24 -34.04 10.33
C HIS A 32 30.62 -33.39 10.31
N GLU A 33 30.93 -32.55 11.31
CA GLU A 33 32.22 -31.85 11.42
C GLU A 33 32.69 -31.13 10.13
N GLY A 34 31.75 -30.56 9.37
CA GLY A 34 32.01 -29.86 8.11
C GLY A 34 32.29 -30.77 6.92
N GLN A 35 32.03 -32.08 7.03
CA GLN A 35 32.15 -33.08 5.97
C GLN A 35 30.80 -33.76 5.73
N SER A 36 30.56 -34.19 4.50
CA SER A 36 29.32 -34.87 4.14
C SER A 36 29.59 -36.04 3.20
N ASN A 37 28.94 -37.18 3.46
CA ASN A 37 28.87 -38.30 2.51
C ASN A 37 27.66 -38.20 1.57
N TYR A 38 27.04 -37.01 1.46
CA TYR A 38 25.92 -36.77 0.58
C TYR A 38 26.35 -36.15 -0.75
N GLU A 39 25.56 -36.40 -1.79
CA GLU A 39 25.56 -35.62 -3.02
C GLU A 39 24.14 -35.17 -3.37
N ILE A 40 24.04 -34.01 -4.02
CA ILE A 40 22.78 -33.46 -4.51
C ILE A 40 22.53 -34.07 -5.90
N VAL A 41 21.42 -34.76 -6.04
CA VAL A 41 21.03 -35.46 -7.28
C VAL A 41 19.81 -34.77 -7.88
N ILE A 42 19.95 -34.27 -9.11
CA ILE A 42 18.82 -33.73 -9.87
C ILE A 42 18.06 -34.90 -10.52
N MET A 43 16.79 -35.06 -10.15
CA MET A 43 15.93 -36.14 -10.63
C MET A 43 15.47 -35.89 -12.07
N GLY A 44 15.49 -36.92 -12.91
CA GLY A 44 15.14 -36.83 -14.32
C GLY A 44 16.16 -36.06 -15.16
N ARG A 45 15.68 -35.44 -16.25
CA ARG A 45 16.51 -34.60 -17.12
C ARG A 45 16.58 -33.19 -16.53
N ALA A 46 17.78 -32.80 -16.10
CA ALA A 46 17.99 -31.52 -15.45
C ALA A 46 17.59 -30.34 -16.34
N THR A 47 16.67 -29.52 -15.84
CA THR A 47 16.36 -28.21 -16.41
C THR A 47 17.31 -27.16 -15.82
N GLU A 48 17.41 -25.99 -16.47
CA GLU A 48 18.21 -24.87 -15.95
C GLU A 48 17.75 -24.45 -14.54
N SER A 49 16.44 -24.41 -14.31
CA SER A 49 15.86 -24.06 -13.01
C SER A 49 16.16 -25.10 -11.92
N GLN A 50 16.22 -26.39 -12.27
CA GLN A 50 16.60 -27.44 -11.32
C GLN A 50 18.08 -27.38 -10.96
N HIS A 51 18.96 -27.06 -11.92
CA HIS A 51 20.37 -26.79 -11.65
C HIS A 51 20.55 -25.62 -10.69
N GLU A 52 19.89 -24.49 -10.96
CA GLU A 52 19.92 -23.31 -10.10
C GLU A 52 19.44 -23.65 -8.67
N SER A 53 18.37 -24.44 -8.55
CA SER A 53 17.86 -24.90 -7.24
C SER A 53 18.87 -25.75 -6.49
N ALA A 54 19.61 -26.63 -7.18
CA ALA A 54 20.68 -27.43 -6.59
C ALA A 54 21.88 -26.58 -6.15
N GLU A 55 22.24 -25.55 -6.92
CA GLU A 55 23.30 -24.60 -6.58
C GLU A 55 22.94 -23.73 -5.37
N ILE A 56 21.69 -23.27 -5.28
CA ILE A 56 21.15 -22.57 -4.11
C ILE A 56 21.31 -23.45 -2.86
N LEU A 57 20.87 -24.71 -2.93
CA LEU A 57 20.97 -25.64 -1.82
C LEU A 57 22.44 -25.89 -1.42
N GLN A 58 23.31 -26.17 -2.39
CA GLN A 58 24.75 -26.38 -2.15
C GLN A 58 25.38 -25.16 -1.46
N ARG A 59 25.06 -23.95 -1.94
CA ARG A 59 25.59 -22.71 -1.39
C ARG A 59 25.20 -22.56 0.09
N TYR A 60 23.93 -22.69 0.42
CA TYR A 60 23.49 -22.55 1.82
C TYR A 60 24.06 -23.65 2.72
N LEU A 61 24.10 -24.91 2.27
CA LEU A 61 24.73 -25.98 3.05
C LEU A 61 26.22 -25.70 3.31
N TYR A 62 26.92 -25.15 2.32
CA TYR A 62 28.32 -24.75 2.46
C TYR A 62 28.48 -23.55 3.40
N GLU A 63 27.65 -22.51 3.29
CA GLU A 63 27.72 -21.34 4.17
C GLU A 63 27.38 -21.70 5.62
N ILE A 64 26.46 -22.65 5.84
CA ILE A 64 26.10 -23.14 7.19
C ILE A 64 27.25 -23.96 7.78
N SER A 65 27.80 -24.90 7.02
CA SER A 65 28.63 -25.99 7.60
C SER A 65 30.07 -26.06 7.11
N GLY A 66 30.36 -25.48 5.95
CA GLY A 66 31.62 -25.62 5.22
C GLY A 66 31.69 -26.87 4.34
N ALA A 67 30.68 -27.74 4.35
CA ALA A 67 30.64 -28.91 3.48
C ALA A 67 30.07 -28.55 2.10
N LYS A 68 30.85 -28.80 1.04
CA LYS A 68 30.40 -28.62 -0.35
C LYS A 68 30.00 -29.97 -0.94
N LEU A 69 28.69 -30.23 -1.00
CA LEU A 69 28.14 -31.46 -1.58
C LEU A 69 28.25 -31.41 -3.11
N GLY A 70 28.62 -32.51 -3.76
CA GLY A 70 28.65 -32.56 -5.23
C GLY A 70 27.24 -32.45 -5.82
N ILE A 71 27.08 -31.78 -6.96
CA ILE A 71 25.82 -31.75 -7.73
C ILE A 71 26.00 -32.68 -8.93
N VAL A 72 25.09 -33.64 -9.10
CA VAL A 72 25.11 -34.61 -10.20
C VAL A 72 23.71 -34.79 -10.78
N GLU A 73 23.64 -35.19 -12.05
CA GLU A 73 22.39 -35.71 -12.62
C GLU A 73 22.14 -37.15 -12.13
N GLU A 74 20.87 -37.56 -12.10
CA GLU A 74 20.45 -38.89 -11.65
C GLU A 74 21.20 -40.04 -12.34
N ALA A 75 21.49 -39.92 -13.64
CA ALA A 75 22.25 -40.93 -14.39
C ALA A 75 23.72 -41.07 -13.98
N SER A 76 24.28 -40.05 -13.30
CA SER A 76 25.68 -39.97 -12.89
C SER A 76 25.89 -40.22 -11.38
N GLN A 77 24.83 -40.60 -10.66
CA GLN A 77 24.90 -40.82 -9.22
C GLN A 77 25.76 -42.05 -8.85
N THR A 78 26.41 -41.99 -7.69
CA THR A 78 27.27 -43.08 -7.18
C THR A 78 26.53 -44.00 -6.20
N GLY A 79 26.90 -45.28 -6.07
CA GLY A 79 26.28 -46.14 -5.03
C GLY A 79 26.80 -45.90 -3.61
N GLU A 80 27.91 -45.15 -3.46
CA GLU A 80 28.68 -45.04 -2.20
C GLU A 80 28.20 -43.90 -1.30
N LYS A 81 27.52 -42.90 -1.87
CA LYS A 81 27.05 -41.69 -1.19
C LYS A 81 25.55 -41.72 -0.94
N GLN A 82 25.10 -41.14 0.17
CA GLN A 82 23.69 -40.85 0.39
C GLN A 82 23.23 -39.65 -0.46
N LYS A 83 21.92 -39.53 -0.70
CA LYS A 83 21.39 -38.57 -1.68
C LYS A 83 20.58 -37.47 -1.05
N VAL A 84 20.73 -36.29 -1.61
CA VAL A 84 19.72 -35.23 -1.55
C VAL A 84 19.11 -35.13 -2.94
N TYR A 85 17.96 -35.76 -3.14
CA TYR A 85 17.25 -35.71 -4.41
C TYR A 85 16.48 -34.39 -4.55
N LEU A 86 16.55 -33.79 -5.73
CA LEU A 86 15.90 -32.53 -6.07
C LEU A 86 15.16 -32.68 -7.40
N GLY A 87 13.87 -32.34 -7.43
CA GLY A 87 13.04 -32.40 -8.65
C GLY A 87 11.66 -32.99 -8.42
N ILE A 88 11.04 -33.55 -9.46
CA ILE A 88 9.70 -34.16 -9.37
C ILE A 88 9.81 -35.57 -8.79
N ASP A 89 9.12 -35.82 -7.68
CA ASP A 89 8.97 -37.17 -7.09
C ASP A 89 7.78 -37.88 -7.76
N TYR A 90 8.05 -38.87 -8.62
CA TYR A 90 6.99 -39.61 -9.32
C TYR A 90 6.23 -40.59 -8.40
N GLU A 91 6.75 -40.92 -7.22
CA GLU A 91 6.04 -41.75 -6.24
C GLU A 91 4.99 -40.96 -5.45
N ARG A 92 5.13 -39.62 -5.41
CA ARG A 92 4.23 -38.73 -4.70
C ARG A 92 3.70 -37.65 -5.65
N HIS A 93 2.46 -37.84 -6.12
CA HIS A 93 1.80 -36.86 -6.96
C HIS A 93 1.59 -35.53 -6.19
N LEU A 94 2.11 -34.44 -6.76
CA LEU A 94 1.95 -33.07 -6.25
C LEU A 94 1.27 -32.22 -7.31
N GLU A 95 0.38 -31.33 -6.87
CA GLU A 95 -0.15 -30.25 -7.69
C GLU A 95 0.98 -29.31 -8.15
N ALA A 96 0.76 -28.52 -9.20
CA ALA A 96 1.81 -27.71 -9.84
C ALA A 96 2.59 -26.79 -8.87
N ASP A 97 1.93 -26.22 -7.87
CA ASP A 97 2.53 -25.37 -6.83
C ASP A 97 2.85 -26.12 -5.51
N GLY A 98 2.55 -27.42 -5.45
CA GLY A 98 2.76 -28.28 -4.29
C GLY A 98 4.24 -28.62 -4.08
N ILE A 99 4.64 -28.72 -2.81
CA ILE A 99 5.99 -29.08 -2.38
C ILE A 99 5.97 -30.26 -1.41
N SER A 100 7.07 -31.01 -1.38
CA SER A 100 7.32 -32.12 -0.46
C SER A 100 8.77 -32.09 0.03
N ILE A 101 8.96 -32.29 1.34
CA ILE A 101 10.26 -32.45 1.99
C ILE A 101 10.18 -33.71 2.83
N ARG A 102 10.88 -34.77 2.43
CA ARG A 102 10.82 -36.04 3.16
C ARG A 102 12.17 -36.73 3.23
N THR A 103 12.35 -37.53 4.28
CA THR A 103 13.46 -38.47 4.38
C THR A 103 12.98 -39.86 3.99
N LEU A 104 13.72 -40.56 3.13
CA LEU A 104 13.42 -41.94 2.72
C LEU A 104 14.73 -42.72 2.60
N ASP A 105 14.85 -43.84 3.32
CA ASP A 105 16.02 -44.73 3.24
C ASP A 105 17.37 -44.01 3.42
N LYS A 106 17.45 -43.10 4.40
CA LYS A 106 18.60 -42.22 4.67
C LYS A 106 18.92 -41.19 3.58
N ASN A 107 18.04 -41.01 2.61
CA ASN A 107 18.10 -39.91 1.64
C ASN A 107 17.16 -38.77 2.06
N LEU A 108 17.46 -37.56 1.58
CA LEU A 108 16.57 -36.40 1.65
C LEU A 108 15.97 -36.17 0.25
N LEU A 109 14.66 -35.97 0.18
CA LEU A 109 13.96 -35.64 -1.07
C LEU A 109 13.33 -34.25 -0.91
N LEU A 110 13.70 -33.34 -1.80
CA LEU A 110 13.15 -31.99 -1.94
C LEU A 110 12.44 -31.90 -3.29
N SER A 111 11.12 -31.92 -3.26
CA SER A 111 10.32 -32.11 -4.47
C SER A 111 9.22 -31.07 -4.64
N GLY A 112 8.92 -30.74 -5.90
CA GLY A 112 7.79 -29.89 -6.26
C GLY A 112 7.01 -30.44 -7.44
N GLY A 113 5.75 -30.04 -7.60
CA GLY A 113 4.94 -30.39 -8.78
C GLY A 113 5.32 -29.62 -10.05
N SER A 114 6.27 -28.69 -9.94
CA SER A 114 6.90 -27.96 -11.05
C SER A 114 8.34 -27.58 -10.67
N ASP A 115 9.12 -27.10 -11.64
CA ASP A 115 10.48 -26.58 -11.38
C ASP A 115 10.47 -25.41 -10.38
N LYS A 116 9.51 -24.49 -10.53
CA LYS A 116 9.30 -23.38 -9.60
C LYS A 116 8.99 -23.88 -8.19
N ALA A 117 8.09 -24.85 -8.05
CA ALA A 117 7.76 -25.44 -6.76
C ALA A 117 8.94 -26.20 -6.15
N THR A 118 9.79 -26.83 -6.98
CA THR A 118 11.02 -27.49 -6.52
C THR A 118 11.97 -26.48 -5.89
N LYS A 119 12.17 -25.31 -6.51
CA LYS A 119 12.94 -24.20 -5.92
C LYS A 119 12.33 -23.76 -4.57
N TYR A 120 11.01 -23.67 -4.47
CA TYR A 120 10.34 -23.35 -3.20
C TYR A 120 10.45 -24.43 -2.13
N ALA A 121 10.57 -25.71 -2.50
CA ALA A 121 10.86 -26.80 -1.58
C ALA A 121 12.26 -26.64 -0.96
N VAL A 122 13.25 -26.20 -1.76
CA VAL A 122 14.59 -25.85 -1.26
C VAL A 122 14.52 -24.71 -0.25
N TYR A 123 13.89 -23.58 -0.60
CA TYR A 123 13.77 -22.46 0.34
C TYR A 123 12.98 -22.80 1.60
N GLU A 124 11.89 -23.59 1.49
CA GLU A 124 11.15 -24.10 2.65
C GLU A 124 12.04 -24.96 3.54
N PHE A 125 12.85 -25.85 2.96
CA PHE A 125 13.75 -26.71 3.72
C PHE A 125 14.80 -25.89 4.50
N LEU A 126 15.44 -24.93 3.81
CA LEU A 126 16.42 -24.03 4.39
C LEU A 126 15.83 -23.19 5.53
N GLU A 127 14.63 -22.64 5.34
CA GLU A 127 13.98 -21.82 6.36
C GLU A 127 13.48 -22.63 7.56
N ARG A 128 12.80 -23.74 7.30
CA ARG A 128 12.08 -24.51 8.31
C ARG A 128 12.98 -25.41 9.15
N TYR A 129 13.95 -26.07 8.50
CA TYR A 129 14.78 -27.08 9.15
C TYR A 129 16.19 -26.59 9.43
N LEU A 130 16.69 -25.65 8.63
CA LEU A 130 18.03 -25.09 8.81
C LEU A 130 18.03 -23.67 9.36
N ASN A 131 16.88 -23.06 9.68
CA ASN A 131 16.77 -21.73 10.27
C ASN A 131 17.42 -20.59 9.47
N CYS A 132 17.50 -20.72 8.14
CA CYS A 132 17.83 -19.59 7.27
C CYS A 132 16.69 -18.56 7.31
N ARG A 133 17.04 -17.27 7.29
CA ARG A 133 16.06 -16.16 7.22
C ARG A 133 16.50 -15.13 6.20
N TRP A 134 15.53 -14.58 5.48
CA TRP A 134 15.72 -13.48 4.52
C TRP A 134 14.76 -12.36 4.89
N TYR A 135 15.21 -11.39 5.67
CA TYR A 135 14.33 -10.34 6.19
C TYR A 135 14.07 -9.24 5.16
N ALA A 136 15.08 -8.87 4.38
CA ALA A 136 15.00 -7.91 3.29
C ALA A 136 16.09 -8.22 2.26
N PRO A 137 16.09 -7.58 1.07
CA PRO A 137 17.19 -7.71 0.13
C PRO A 137 18.54 -7.46 0.81
N LYS A 138 19.46 -8.44 0.69
CA LYS A 138 20.79 -8.44 1.32
C LYS A 138 20.82 -8.45 2.86
N VAL A 139 19.68 -8.70 3.51
CA VAL A 139 19.57 -8.87 4.97
C VAL A 139 19.13 -10.29 5.26
N GLU A 140 20.11 -11.19 5.24
CA GLU A 140 19.91 -12.60 5.55
C GLU A 140 20.58 -13.00 6.86
N LYS A 141 20.01 -14.01 7.53
CA LYS A 141 20.59 -14.65 8.70
C LYS A 141 20.76 -16.14 8.40
N ILE A 142 22.01 -16.53 8.23
CA ILE A 142 22.41 -17.90 7.96
C ILE A 142 23.07 -18.44 9.24
N PRO A 143 22.55 -19.51 9.84
CA PRO A 143 23.18 -20.10 11.01
C PRO A 143 24.48 -20.77 10.63
N VAL A 144 25.41 -20.86 11.60
CA VAL A 144 26.69 -21.53 11.42
C VAL A 144 26.71 -22.76 12.31
N SER A 145 26.87 -23.95 11.70
CA SER A 145 26.99 -25.22 12.40
C SER A 145 27.82 -26.20 11.61
N LYS A 146 28.82 -26.81 12.25
CA LYS A 146 29.64 -27.88 11.64
C LYS A 146 28.89 -29.20 11.47
N THR A 147 27.73 -29.36 12.10
CA THR A 147 26.90 -30.55 12.01
C THR A 147 25.47 -30.17 11.64
N ILE A 148 24.88 -30.91 10.70
CA ILE A 148 23.48 -30.74 10.29
C ILE A 148 22.79 -32.09 10.50
N ASP A 149 22.10 -32.21 11.63
CA ASP A 149 21.27 -33.35 11.99
C ASP A 149 19.80 -33.03 11.74
N LEU A 150 19.12 -33.89 10.99
CA LEU A 150 17.71 -33.76 10.66
C LEU A 150 16.92 -34.93 11.24
N PRO A 151 15.74 -34.67 11.82
CA PRO A 151 14.83 -35.75 12.17
C PRO A 151 14.28 -36.43 10.92
N ALA A 152 13.55 -37.53 11.09
CA ALA A 152 12.74 -38.06 10.00
C ALA A 152 11.73 -36.99 9.56
N LEU A 153 11.70 -36.69 8.27
CA LEU A 153 10.85 -35.65 7.68
C LEU A 153 9.78 -36.29 6.81
N ASP A 154 8.55 -35.79 6.93
CA ASP A 154 7.46 -36.04 5.98
C ASP A 154 6.54 -34.82 5.94
N TYR A 155 6.94 -33.82 5.16
CA TYR A 155 6.22 -32.58 5.00
C TYR A 155 5.69 -32.46 3.57
N VAL A 156 4.42 -32.12 3.44
CA VAL A 156 3.77 -31.81 2.16
C VAL A 156 2.97 -30.53 2.34
N TYR A 157 3.04 -29.64 1.36
CA TYR A 157 2.28 -28.40 1.38
C TYR A 157 1.94 -27.93 -0.02
N THR A 158 0.70 -27.52 -0.23
CA THR A 158 0.26 -26.87 -1.47
C THR A 158 -0.39 -25.55 -1.09
N PRO A 159 0.11 -24.40 -1.57
CA PRO A 159 -0.48 -23.10 -1.25
C PRO A 159 -1.82 -22.94 -1.95
N ASP A 160 -2.86 -22.55 -1.21
CA ASP A 160 -4.19 -22.30 -1.78
C ASP A 160 -4.21 -21.08 -2.71
N ILE A 161 -3.38 -20.08 -2.40
CA ILE A 161 -3.15 -18.87 -3.21
C ILE A 161 -1.92 -19.14 -4.08
N THR A 162 -2.14 -19.43 -5.36
CA THR A 162 -1.08 -19.85 -6.29
C THR A 162 -0.32 -18.67 -6.88
N THR A 163 -0.98 -17.53 -7.08
CA THR A 163 -0.34 -16.28 -7.52
C THR A 163 -0.36 -15.26 -6.38
N ARG A 164 0.83 -14.96 -5.86
CA ARG A 164 1.03 -14.13 -4.66
C ARG A 164 1.83 -12.90 -5.02
N THR A 165 1.18 -11.75 -5.07
CA THR A 165 1.84 -10.49 -5.42
C THR A 165 1.79 -9.54 -4.23
N VAL A 166 2.96 -9.12 -3.78
CA VAL A 166 3.11 -7.98 -2.86
C VAL A 166 3.63 -6.81 -3.67
N HIS A 167 2.89 -5.71 -3.74
CA HIS A 167 3.25 -4.55 -4.56
C HIS A 167 4.35 -3.71 -3.93
N SER A 168 5.58 -4.21 -3.99
CA SER A 168 6.75 -3.60 -3.35
C SER A 168 7.98 -3.73 -4.25
N ARG A 169 8.74 -2.63 -4.44
CA ARG A 169 10.01 -2.66 -5.18
C ARG A 169 11.03 -3.63 -4.59
N LEU A 170 10.91 -4.02 -3.32
CA LEU A 170 11.79 -5.03 -2.73
C LEU A 170 11.76 -6.34 -3.53
N PHE A 171 10.61 -6.73 -4.06
CA PHE A 171 10.44 -7.95 -4.85
C PHE A 171 10.70 -7.71 -6.33
N TYR A 172 10.33 -6.54 -6.86
CA TYR A 172 10.48 -6.23 -8.29
C TYR A 172 11.94 -6.00 -8.69
N ASP A 173 12.69 -5.30 -7.84
CA ASP A 173 14.10 -4.99 -8.11
C ASP A 173 15.04 -6.12 -7.66
N ASN A 174 14.53 -7.11 -6.90
CA ASN A 174 15.32 -8.23 -6.37
C ASN A 174 14.58 -9.57 -6.57
N PRO A 175 14.59 -10.14 -7.79
CA PRO A 175 13.91 -11.41 -8.09
C PRO A 175 14.30 -12.54 -7.14
N ASP A 176 15.57 -12.67 -6.76
CA ASP A 176 16.05 -13.68 -5.81
C ASP A 176 15.34 -13.57 -4.44
N TYR A 177 15.08 -12.34 -3.98
CA TYR A 177 14.35 -12.11 -2.73
C TYR A 177 12.86 -12.43 -2.88
N ALA A 178 12.27 -12.16 -4.05
CA ALA A 178 10.91 -12.59 -4.36
C ALA A 178 10.78 -14.12 -4.35
N GLU A 179 11.78 -14.84 -4.85
CA GLU A 179 11.82 -16.30 -4.83
C GLU A 179 12.00 -16.86 -3.40
N GLN A 180 12.90 -16.27 -2.60
CA GLN A 180 13.07 -16.60 -1.17
C GLN A 180 11.76 -16.44 -0.39
N GLN A 181 10.96 -15.42 -0.72
CA GLN A 181 9.66 -15.17 -0.11
C GLN A 181 8.47 -15.80 -0.87
N LYS A 182 8.75 -16.52 -1.96
CA LYS A 182 7.78 -17.28 -2.76
C LYS A 182 6.65 -16.42 -3.35
N VAL A 183 6.94 -15.16 -3.66
CA VAL A 183 6.04 -14.20 -4.29
C VAL A 183 6.48 -13.89 -5.72
N THR A 184 5.64 -13.17 -6.47
CA THR A 184 5.98 -12.72 -7.82
C THR A 184 6.91 -11.51 -7.78
N HIS A 185 7.85 -11.44 -8.73
CA HIS A 185 8.65 -10.23 -8.99
C HIS A 185 8.02 -9.33 -10.06
N GLU A 186 6.80 -9.64 -10.50
CA GLU A 186 6.00 -8.84 -11.42
C GLU A 186 4.67 -8.45 -10.75
N SER A 187 4.17 -7.25 -11.06
CA SER A 187 2.87 -6.77 -10.57
C SER A 187 1.68 -7.45 -11.24
N PHE A 188 1.80 -7.75 -12.54
CA PHE A 188 0.78 -8.41 -13.35
C PHE A 188 1.42 -9.54 -14.17
N PRO A 189 1.88 -10.62 -13.51
CA PRO A 189 2.47 -11.77 -14.18
C PRO A 189 1.61 -12.25 -15.34
N THR A 190 2.23 -12.49 -16.48
CA THR A 190 1.63 -13.02 -17.72
C THR A 190 0.55 -12.15 -18.38
N TYR A 191 0.27 -10.95 -17.87
CA TYR A 191 -0.65 -10.03 -18.54
C TYR A 191 -0.06 -9.48 -19.85
N VAL A 192 -0.94 -9.08 -20.76
CA VAL A 192 -0.61 -8.14 -21.83
C VAL A 192 -0.13 -6.83 -21.17
N PRO A 193 1.12 -6.37 -21.41
CA PRO A 193 1.70 -5.25 -20.67
C PRO A 193 0.88 -3.96 -20.72
N SER A 194 0.24 -3.68 -21.86
CA SER A 194 -0.57 -2.48 -22.07
C SER A 194 -2.03 -2.61 -21.58
N ALA A 195 -2.51 -3.80 -21.20
CA ALA A 195 -3.93 -4.06 -20.95
C ALA A 195 -4.16 -4.83 -19.63
N ARG A 196 -3.70 -4.25 -18.52
CA ARG A 196 -3.69 -4.84 -17.17
C ARG A 196 -5.00 -4.67 -16.38
N VAL A 197 -5.53 -3.45 -16.35
CA VAL A 197 -6.83 -3.02 -15.78
C VAL A 197 -7.22 -1.71 -16.47
N HIS A 198 -8.49 -1.29 -16.31
CA HIS A 198 -9.05 -0.07 -16.87
C HIS A 198 -8.71 0.06 -18.36
N THR A 199 -9.31 -0.81 -19.17
CA THR A 199 -8.88 -1.03 -20.56
C THR A 199 -9.84 -0.52 -21.61
N PHE A 200 -11.04 -0.10 -21.22
CA PHE A 200 -12.04 0.42 -22.15
C PHE A 200 -11.54 1.62 -22.95
N HIS A 201 -10.94 2.63 -22.31
CA HIS A 201 -10.33 3.77 -23.02
C HIS A 201 -9.17 3.37 -23.96
N LYS A 202 -8.55 2.20 -23.77
CA LYS A 202 -7.47 1.71 -24.65
C LYS A 202 -8.01 1.08 -25.92
N PHE A 203 -9.14 0.38 -25.81
CA PHE A 203 -9.82 -0.24 -26.96
C PHE A 203 -10.58 0.81 -27.78
N LEU A 204 -11.23 1.76 -27.10
CA LEU A 204 -12.00 2.84 -27.72
C LEU A 204 -11.59 4.21 -27.13
N PRO A 205 -10.40 4.72 -27.46
CA PRO A 205 -9.93 6.03 -26.98
C PRO A 205 -10.85 7.16 -27.45
N GLU A 206 -11.25 8.02 -26.52
CA GLU A 206 -12.27 9.03 -26.76
C GLU A 206 -11.87 10.05 -27.82
N GLU A 207 -10.57 10.38 -27.92
CA GLU A 207 -10.09 11.34 -28.91
C GLU A 207 -10.29 10.84 -30.35
N LYS A 208 -10.40 9.53 -30.54
CA LYS A 208 -10.61 8.91 -31.86
C LYS A 208 -12.07 8.63 -32.16
N PHE A 209 -12.85 8.19 -31.17
CA PHE A 209 -14.18 7.64 -31.41
C PHE A 209 -15.33 8.51 -30.89
N TYR A 210 -15.14 9.31 -29.83
CA TYR A 210 -16.26 9.95 -29.13
C TYR A 210 -17.01 10.98 -29.99
N LYS A 211 -16.29 11.83 -30.72
CA LYS A 211 -16.92 12.88 -31.54
C LYS A 211 -17.75 12.32 -32.70
N SER A 212 -17.28 11.24 -33.32
CA SER A 212 -17.92 10.62 -34.49
C SER A 212 -18.96 9.57 -34.13
N ASN A 213 -18.79 8.87 -33.00
CA ASN A 213 -19.64 7.77 -32.56
C ASN A 213 -19.96 7.89 -31.06
N PRO A 214 -20.63 8.96 -30.61
CA PRO A 214 -20.95 9.15 -29.20
C PRO A 214 -21.77 8.00 -28.60
N GLU A 215 -22.53 7.26 -29.41
CA GLU A 215 -23.30 6.08 -29.02
C GLU A 215 -22.47 4.86 -28.57
N TYR A 216 -21.16 4.87 -28.82
CA TYR A 216 -20.24 3.86 -28.29
C TYR A 216 -20.00 4.03 -26.78
N TYR A 217 -20.30 5.22 -26.25
CA TYR A 217 -20.02 5.60 -24.88
C TYR A 217 -21.27 5.61 -24.00
N ALA A 218 -21.08 5.68 -22.69
CA ALA A 218 -22.15 5.61 -21.72
C ALA A 218 -23.16 6.76 -21.88
N LEU A 219 -24.46 6.41 -21.93
CA LEU A 219 -25.55 7.37 -21.75
C LEU A 219 -25.79 7.60 -20.27
N ARG A 220 -25.79 8.84 -19.81
CA ARG A 220 -26.18 9.23 -18.45
C ARG A 220 -27.04 10.47 -18.50
N GLY A 221 -28.26 10.36 -17.96
CA GLY A 221 -29.31 11.31 -18.28
C GLY A 221 -29.49 11.40 -19.80
N ASP A 222 -29.49 12.62 -20.32
CA ASP A 222 -29.67 12.88 -21.76
C ASP A 222 -28.35 13.04 -22.53
N GLN A 223 -27.20 12.73 -21.90
CA GLN A 223 -25.88 12.95 -22.48
C GLN A 223 -25.07 11.67 -22.61
N ARG A 224 -24.43 11.47 -23.77
CA ARG A 224 -23.35 10.50 -23.94
C ARG A 224 -22.08 11.11 -23.41
N LEU A 225 -21.34 10.40 -22.56
CA LEU A 225 -20.09 10.88 -21.97
C LEU A 225 -19.00 9.81 -22.12
N PRO A 226 -17.76 10.19 -22.45
CA PRO A 226 -16.70 9.23 -22.73
C PRO A 226 -16.03 8.70 -21.44
N THR A 227 -16.81 8.51 -20.38
CA THR A 227 -16.31 8.02 -19.08
C THR A 227 -16.41 6.51 -18.94
N GLN A 228 -17.26 5.87 -19.74
CA GLN A 228 -17.38 4.41 -19.89
C GLN A 228 -17.94 4.06 -21.28
N LEU A 229 -17.93 2.77 -21.64
CA LEU A 229 -18.51 2.24 -22.87
C LEU A 229 -19.99 1.81 -22.71
N CYS A 230 -20.70 1.75 -23.82
CA CYS A 230 -22.03 1.14 -23.94
C CYS A 230 -21.90 -0.36 -24.25
N LEU A 231 -21.95 -1.21 -23.22
CA LEU A 231 -21.69 -2.66 -23.35
C LEU A 231 -22.75 -3.45 -24.12
N THR A 232 -23.89 -2.84 -24.45
CA THR A 232 -24.92 -3.46 -25.30
C THR A 232 -24.84 -3.01 -26.76
N ASN A 233 -23.85 -2.21 -27.13
CA ASN A 233 -23.64 -1.81 -28.52
C ASN A 233 -22.83 -2.90 -29.25
N PRO A 234 -23.34 -3.49 -30.35
CA PRO A 234 -22.66 -4.57 -31.05
C PRO A 234 -21.34 -4.13 -31.70
N ASP A 235 -21.22 -2.88 -32.14
CA ASP A 235 -19.99 -2.37 -32.75
C ASP A 235 -18.89 -2.24 -31.69
N VAL A 236 -19.24 -1.83 -30.47
CA VAL A 236 -18.31 -1.80 -29.33
C VAL A 236 -17.78 -3.20 -29.03
N LEU A 237 -18.65 -4.22 -29.00
CA LEU A 237 -18.23 -5.60 -28.79
C LEU A 237 -17.27 -6.08 -29.89
N ALA A 238 -17.59 -5.82 -31.16
CA ALA A 238 -16.74 -6.19 -32.28
C ALA A 238 -15.34 -5.53 -32.20
N ILE A 239 -15.29 -4.22 -31.93
CA ILE A 239 -14.04 -3.47 -31.81
C ILE A 239 -13.19 -4.00 -30.64
N VAL A 240 -13.80 -4.32 -29.51
CA VAL A 240 -13.08 -4.88 -28.35
C VAL A 240 -12.53 -6.27 -28.67
N LYS A 241 -13.31 -7.16 -29.30
CA LYS A 241 -12.84 -8.49 -29.73
C LYS A 241 -11.63 -8.39 -30.67
N ASP A 242 -11.72 -7.52 -31.67
CA ASP A 242 -10.61 -7.27 -32.61
C ASP A 242 -9.37 -6.71 -31.91
N SER A 243 -9.55 -5.80 -30.95
CA SER A 243 -8.46 -5.23 -30.16
C SER A 243 -7.78 -6.28 -29.28
N VAL A 244 -8.56 -7.14 -28.62
CA VAL A 244 -8.04 -8.25 -27.81
C VAL A 244 -7.25 -9.23 -28.67
N ALA A 245 -7.79 -9.65 -29.82
CA ALA A 245 -7.09 -10.52 -30.76
C ALA A 245 -5.76 -9.91 -31.23
N SER A 246 -5.77 -8.61 -31.58
CA SER A 246 -4.56 -7.89 -31.99
C SER A 246 -3.52 -7.84 -30.88
N LEU A 247 -3.93 -7.62 -29.64
CA LEU A 247 -3.01 -7.54 -28.49
C LEU A 247 -2.40 -8.91 -28.15
N PHE A 248 -3.16 -10.01 -28.17
CA PHE A 248 -2.55 -11.33 -27.99
C PHE A 248 -1.60 -11.70 -29.13
N LYS A 249 -1.90 -11.28 -30.37
CA LYS A 249 -0.98 -11.44 -31.49
C LYS A 249 0.32 -10.64 -31.31
N GLN A 250 0.22 -9.43 -30.77
CA GLN A 250 1.37 -8.58 -30.46
C GLN A 250 2.21 -9.13 -29.29
N TYR A 251 1.56 -9.77 -28.31
CA TYR A 251 2.18 -10.29 -27.10
C TYR A 251 1.90 -11.81 -26.94
N PRO A 252 2.52 -12.68 -27.77
CA PRO A 252 2.16 -14.10 -27.82
C PRO A 252 2.49 -14.89 -26.55
N GLN A 253 3.38 -14.36 -25.69
CA GLN A 253 3.73 -14.97 -24.40
C GLN A 253 2.71 -14.64 -23.29
N SER A 254 1.90 -13.60 -23.47
CA SER A 254 0.87 -13.22 -22.50
C SER A 254 -0.28 -14.24 -22.50
N GLN A 255 -0.77 -14.54 -21.31
CA GLN A 255 -1.90 -15.44 -21.08
C GLN A 255 -3.14 -14.73 -20.57
N VAL A 256 -2.97 -13.51 -20.05
CA VAL A 256 -4.07 -12.73 -19.46
C VAL A 256 -4.20 -11.38 -20.15
N ILE A 257 -5.43 -10.94 -20.41
CA ILE A 257 -5.74 -9.57 -20.81
C ILE A 257 -6.94 -9.08 -20.02
N SER A 258 -6.94 -7.81 -19.60
CA SER A 258 -8.11 -7.23 -18.95
C SER A 258 -9.06 -6.62 -19.97
N VAL A 259 -10.34 -6.93 -19.84
CA VAL A 259 -11.48 -6.26 -20.48
C VAL A 259 -12.35 -5.72 -19.35
N SER A 260 -12.07 -4.49 -18.95
CA SER A 260 -12.66 -3.90 -17.75
C SER A 260 -12.94 -2.41 -17.88
N GLN A 261 -13.93 -1.98 -17.11
CA GLN A 261 -14.35 -0.59 -16.94
C GLN A 261 -13.20 0.36 -16.63
N ASP A 262 -13.33 1.61 -17.05
CA ASP A 262 -12.42 2.69 -16.65
C ASP A 262 -12.64 3.07 -15.17
N ASP A 263 -11.67 3.77 -14.57
CA ASP A 263 -11.59 3.99 -13.13
C ASP A 263 -12.56 5.07 -12.63
N ASN A 264 -13.85 4.76 -12.60
CA ASN A 264 -14.90 5.61 -12.03
C ASN A 264 -16.22 4.82 -11.76
N GLN A 265 -17.10 5.41 -10.95
CA GLN A 265 -18.38 4.79 -10.54
C GLN A 265 -19.50 4.93 -11.59
N GLN A 266 -19.22 5.59 -12.70
CA GLN A 266 -20.20 5.89 -13.73
C GLN A 266 -20.38 4.66 -14.62
N HIS A 267 -21.53 4.52 -15.25
CA HIS A 267 -21.81 3.45 -16.21
C HIS A 267 -22.94 3.84 -17.16
N CYS A 268 -23.12 3.06 -18.23
CA CYS A 268 -24.15 3.31 -19.23
C CYS A 268 -25.54 3.01 -18.67
N GLN A 269 -26.45 3.99 -18.76
CA GLN A 269 -27.84 3.92 -18.32
C GLN A 269 -28.81 3.90 -19.50
N CYS A 270 -28.37 3.47 -20.69
CA CYS A 270 -29.28 3.29 -21.81
C CYS A 270 -30.24 2.13 -21.56
N ASP A 271 -31.41 2.16 -22.21
CA ASP A 271 -32.49 1.18 -22.00
C ASP A 271 -32.03 -0.28 -22.02
N ASN A 272 -31.09 -0.62 -22.91
CA ASN A 272 -30.58 -1.99 -23.04
C ASN A 272 -29.69 -2.39 -21.85
N CYS A 273 -28.70 -1.56 -21.49
CA CYS A 273 -27.84 -1.79 -20.32
C CYS A 273 -28.69 -1.89 -19.04
N SER A 274 -29.56 -0.90 -18.81
CA SER A 274 -30.40 -0.86 -17.61
C SER A 274 -31.37 -2.03 -17.52
N LYS A 275 -31.89 -2.53 -18.65
CA LYS A 275 -32.72 -3.74 -18.67
C LYS A 275 -31.95 -4.97 -18.19
N ILE A 276 -30.73 -5.17 -18.69
CA ILE A 276 -29.86 -6.29 -18.27
C ILE A 276 -29.54 -6.17 -16.79
N ASP A 277 -29.08 -5.00 -16.34
CA ASP A 277 -28.64 -4.82 -14.96
C ASP A 277 -29.79 -5.01 -13.96
N LYS A 278 -31.01 -4.62 -14.34
CA LYS A 278 -32.23 -4.89 -13.55
C LYS A 278 -32.57 -6.39 -13.50
N GLU A 279 -32.46 -7.09 -14.62
CA GLU A 279 -32.69 -8.54 -14.70
C GLU A 279 -31.69 -9.30 -13.83
N GLU A 280 -30.43 -8.86 -13.85
CA GLU A 280 -29.30 -9.44 -13.14
C GLU A 280 -29.22 -9.03 -11.67
N GLY A 281 -29.88 -7.93 -11.28
CA GLY A 281 -29.87 -7.40 -9.91
C GLY A 281 -28.58 -6.65 -9.54
N SER A 282 -27.72 -6.40 -10.53
CA SER A 282 -26.44 -5.69 -10.39
C SER A 282 -25.96 -5.17 -11.76
N ALA A 283 -25.22 -4.06 -11.77
CA ALA A 283 -24.58 -3.53 -12.98
C ALA A 283 -23.40 -4.38 -13.48
N SER A 284 -22.94 -5.36 -12.70
CA SER A 284 -22.04 -6.40 -13.21
C SER A 284 -22.72 -7.30 -14.24
N GLY A 285 -24.05 -7.29 -14.34
CA GLY A 285 -24.80 -8.07 -15.32
C GLY A 285 -24.40 -7.76 -16.76
N SER A 286 -24.43 -6.48 -17.15
CA SER A 286 -23.96 -6.05 -18.46
C SER A 286 -22.47 -6.33 -18.68
N MET A 287 -21.63 -6.16 -17.64
CA MET A 287 -20.20 -6.47 -17.70
C MET A 287 -19.92 -7.95 -17.99
N ILE A 288 -20.50 -8.87 -17.21
CA ILE A 288 -20.23 -10.31 -17.36
C ILE A 288 -20.79 -10.87 -18.66
N ARG A 289 -21.98 -10.43 -19.10
CA ARG A 289 -22.50 -10.82 -20.42
C ARG A 289 -21.55 -10.38 -21.53
N PHE A 290 -21.05 -9.15 -21.49
CA PHE A 290 -20.08 -8.63 -22.48
C PHE A 290 -18.75 -9.38 -22.45
N VAL A 291 -18.18 -9.58 -21.25
CA VAL A 291 -16.89 -10.26 -21.07
C VAL A 291 -16.96 -11.73 -21.46
N ASN A 292 -18.06 -12.42 -21.18
CA ASN A 292 -18.26 -13.81 -21.62
C ASN A 292 -18.25 -13.93 -23.15
N GLU A 293 -18.88 -12.99 -23.87
CA GLU A 293 -18.85 -12.96 -25.34
C GLU A 293 -17.42 -12.77 -25.87
N VAL A 294 -16.61 -11.94 -25.23
CA VAL A 294 -15.18 -11.78 -25.59
C VAL A 294 -14.40 -13.05 -25.26
N ALA A 295 -14.57 -13.61 -24.05
CA ALA A 295 -13.83 -14.77 -23.57
C ALA A 295 -14.11 -16.06 -24.36
N ALA A 296 -15.31 -16.19 -24.94
CA ALA A 296 -15.67 -17.32 -25.80
C ALA A 296 -14.78 -17.44 -27.05
N ASP A 297 -14.21 -16.32 -27.54
CA ASP A 297 -13.33 -16.32 -28.71
C ASP A 297 -11.88 -16.70 -28.37
N PHE A 298 -11.52 -16.79 -27.09
CA PHE A 298 -10.15 -17.06 -26.61
C PHE A 298 -10.12 -18.12 -25.49
N PRO A 299 -10.58 -19.36 -25.74
CA PRO A 299 -10.72 -20.40 -24.71
C PRO A 299 -9.39 -20.85 -24.07
N ASP A 300 -8.25 -20.62 -24.74
CA ASP A 300 -6.89 -20.91 -24.25
C ASP A 300 -6.26 -19.74 -23.49
N LYS A 301 -6.95 -18.60 -23.39
CA LYS A 301 -6.50 -17.38 -22.70
C LYS A 301 -7.44 -17.02 -21.57
N THR A 302 -6.91 -16.26 -20.61
CA THR A 302 -7.71 -15.71 -19.52
C THR A 302 -8.14 -14.28 -19.83
N ILE A 303 -9.45 -14.02 -19.79
CA ILE A 303 -9.99 -12.66 -19.85
C ILE A 303 -10.29 -12.19 -18.43
N SER A 304 -9.53 -11.22 -17.95
CA SER A 304 -9.73 -10.61 -16.64
C SER A 304 -10.75 -9.48 -16.73
N THR A 305 -11.64 -9.37 -15.74
CA THR A 305 -12.51 -8.20 -15.60
C THR A 305 -12.62 -7.77 -14.15
N LEU A 306 -12.99 -6.50 -13.94
CA LEU A 306 -13.11 -5.92 -12.61
C LEU A 306 -14.52 -6.15 -12.06
N ALA A 307 -14.59 -6.61 -10.83
CA ALA A 307 -15.73 -6.46 -9.93
C ALA A 307 -15.39 -5.31 -8.97
N TYR A 308 -15.52 -4.09 -9.49
CA TYR A 308 -15.00 -2.86 -8.88
C TYR A 308 -16.06 -1.78 -8.88
N GLN A 309 -16.19 -1.03 -7.79
CA GLN A 309 -17.15 0.07 -7.67
C GLN A 309 -18.57 -0.34 -8.14
N TYR A 310 -19.05 0.19 -9.27
CA TYR A 310 -20.42 -0.08 -9.76
C TYR A 310 -20.64 -1.55 -10.18
N THR A 311 -19.60 -2.31 -10.51
CA THR A 311 -19.69 -3.75 -10.84
C THR A 311 -19.29 -4.68 -9.69
N ARG A 312 -19.00 -4.15 -8.49
CA ARG A 312 -18.53 -4.96 -7.36
C ARG A 312 -19.53 -6.04 -6.96
N LYS A 313 -20.82 -5.70 -6.92
CA LYS A 313 -21.88 -6.62 -6.53
C LYS A 313 -22.06 -7.73 -7.57
N PRO A 314 -22.10 -9.02 -7.17
CA PRO A 314 -22.28 -10.13 -8.11
C PRO A 314 -23.65 -10.09 -8.82
N CYS A 315 -23.66 -10.52 -10.08
CA CYS A 315 -24.86 -10.73 -10.90
C CYS A 315 -25.35 -12.19 -10.82
N LYS A 316 -26.31 -12.57 -11.66
CA LYS A 316 -26.79 -13.96 -11.76
C LYS A 316 -26.05 -14.75 -12.84
N THR A 317 -25.63 -14.08 -13.92
CA THR A 317 -24.88 -14.70 -15.01
C THR A 317 -23.55 -15.24 -14.49
N LYS A 318 -23.28 -16.52 -14.76
CA LYS A 318 -22.02 -17.18 -14.40
C LYS A 318 -20.91 -16.73 -15.35
N PRO A 319 -19.74 -16.28 -14.85
CA PRO A 319 -18.55 -16.09 -15.67
C PRO A 319 -18.10 -17.41 -16.32
N LEU A 320 -17.56 -17.36 -17.55
CA LEU A 320 -16.91 -18.53 -18.16
C LEU A 320 -15.66 -18.95 -17.35
N GLU A 321 -15.20 -20.20 -17.52
CA GLU A 321 -14.07 -20.75 -16.73
C GLU A 321 -12.77 -19.97 -16.93
N ASN A 322 -12.56 -19.43 -18.13
CA ASN A 322 -11.42 -18.59 -18.48
C ASN A 322 -11.62 -17.09 -18.17
N VAL A 323 -12.68 -16.73 -17.43
CA VAL A 323 -12.90 -15.36 -16.95
C VAL A 323 -12.38 -15.22 -15.51
N LEU A 324 -11.39 -14.34 -15.34
CA LEU A 324 -10.82 -14.01 -14.03
C LEU A 324 -11.53 -12.79 -13.45
N ILE A 325 -12.29 -12.99 -12.36
CA ILE A 325 -12.98 -11.90 -11.67
C ILE A 325 -12.02 -11.25 -10.67
N THR A 326 -11.74 -9.96 -10.84
CA THR A 326 -10.85 -9.18 -9.97
C THR A 326 -11.66 -8.27 -9.06
N LEU A 327 -11.77 -8.61 -7.76
CA LEU A 327 -12.42 -7.77 -6.75
C LEU A 327 -11.40 -6.84 -6.10
N THR A 328 -11.84 -5.63 -5.71
CA THR A 328 -10.98 -4.67 -4.99
C THR A 328 -11.66 -4.19 -3.71
N SER A 329 -10.92 -4.04 -2.63
CA SER A 329 -11.41 -3.63 -1.29
C SER A 329 -11.15 -2.14 -0.99
N ILE A 330 -11.17 -1.27 -2.02
CA ILE A 330 -10.70 0.12 -1.92
C ILE A 330 -11.50 0.95 -0.89
N GLU A 331 -12.79 0.68 -0.74
CA GLU A 331 -13.70 1.39 0.16
C GLU A 331 -13.63 0.92 1.62
N CYS A 332 -12.90 -0.15 1.92
CA CYS A 332 -12.95 -0.78 3.23
C CYS A 332 -12.21 0.02 4.30
N ASP A 333 -12.82 0.10 5.49
CA ASP A 333 -12.17 0.51 6.74
C ASP A 333 -11.10 -0.51 7.13
N ARG A 334 -9.87 -0.03 7.40
CA ARG A 334 -8.72 -0.89 7.72
C ARG A 334 -8.42 -0.98 9.22
N SER A 335 -9.29 -0.42 10.06
CA SER A 335 -9.14 -0.45 11.52
C SER A 335 -9.43 -1.84 12.11
N ALA A 336 -10.10 -2.71 11.36
CA ALA A 336 -10.40 -4.09 11.74
C ALA A 336 -10.48 -5.00 10.49
N PRO A 337 -10.60 -6.33 10.66
CA PRO A 337 -10.78 -7.25 9.54
C PRO A 337 -11.98 -6.89 8.65
N ILE A 338 -11.88 -7.23 7.36
CA ILE A 338 -12.92 -6.98 6.35
C ILE A 338 -14.28 -7.55 6.77
N THR A 339 -14.29 -8.74 7.38
CA THR A 339 -15.51 -9.39 7.88
C THR A 339 -16.23 -8.60 8.99
N GLU A 340 -15.52 -7.72 9.69
CA GLU A 340 -16.06 -6.92 10.80
C GLU A 340 -16.47 -5.51 10.34
N LYS A 341 -15.62 -4.85 9.56
CA LYS A 341 -15.78 -3.42 9.21
C LYS A 341 -16.03 -3.14 7.72
N CYS A 342 -16.07 -4.17 6.88
CA CYS A 342 -16.39 -4.07 5.46
C CYS A 342 -17.29 -5.22 4.98
N ALA A 343 -18.36 -5.49 5.74
CA ALA A 343 -19.25 -6.62 5.53
C ALA A 343 -19.85 -6.68 4.12
N ASP A 344 -20.12 -5.53 3.48
CA ASP A 344 -20.62 -5.47 2.10
C ASP A 344 -19.62 -6.08 1.11
N PHE A 345 -18.33 -5.75 1.22
CA PHE A 345 -17.28 -6.35 0.40
C PHE A 345 -17.16 -7.86 0.69
N ALA A 346 -17.20 -8.26 1.97
CA ALA A 346 -17.13 -9.68 2.35
C ALA A 346 -18.29 -10.47 1.71
N ASN A 347 -19.51 -9.93 1.75
CA ASN A 347 -20.70 -10.53 1.14
C ASN A 347 -20.58 -10.61 -0.38
N ASP A 348 -20.07 -9.56 -1.03
CA ASP A 348 -19.83 -9.54 -2.48
C ASP A 348 -18.81 -10.63 -2.87
N LEU A 349 -17.69 -10.75 -2.15
CA LEU A 349 -16.69 -11.80 -2.35
C LEU A 349 -17.29 -13.21 -2.19
N ILE A 350 -18.04 -13.46 -1.11
CA ILE A 350 -18.73 -14.73 -0.89
C ILE A 350 -19.72 -15.02 -2.04
N GLY A 351 -20.40 -13.99 -2.53
CA GLY A 351 -21.32 -14.10 -3.66
C GLY A 351 -20.61 -14.47 -4.97
N TRP A 352 -19.49 -13.83 -5.28
CA TRP A 352 -18.65 -14.20 -6.43
C TRP A 352 -18.04 -15.59 -6.31
N GLY A 353 -17.61 -15.99 -5.10
CA GLY A 353 -17.09 -17.33 -4.83
C GLY A 353 -18.10 -18.45 -5.10
N LYS A 354 -19.42 -18.15 -5.07
CA LYS A 354 -20.47 -19.10 -5.48
C LYS A 354 -20.60 -19.24 -7.00
N LEU A 355 -20.16 -18.24 -7.77
CA LEU A 355 -20.28 -18.20 -9.22
C LEU A 355 -19.04 -18.73 -9.94
N THR A 356 -17.84 -18.54 -9.38
CA THR A 356 -16.59 -18.93 -10.02
C THR A 356 -15.51 -19.38 -9.01
N GLN A 357 -14.57 -20.17 -9.52
CA GLN A 357 -13.36 -20.60 -8.82
C GLN A 357 -12.13 -19.77 -9.23
N ASN A 358 -12.31 -18.82 -10.15
CA ASN A 358 -11.24 -18.03 -10.76
C ASN A 358 -11.33 -16.57 -10.30
N ILE A 359 -10.91 -16.32 -9.05
CA ILE A 359 -10.95 -15.00 -8.43
C ILE A 359 -9.54 -14.48 -8.19
N ARG A 360 -9.36 -13.19 -8.51
CA ARG A 360 -8.27 -12.36 -8.06
C ARG A 360 -8.77 -11.35 -7.03
N ILE A 361 -8.05 -11.18 -5.94
CA ILE A 361 -8.22 -10.07 -5.01
C ILE A 361 -7.15 -9.02 -5.28
N TRP A 362 -7.57 -7.77 -5.28
CA TRP A 362 -6.71 -6.61 -5.19
C TRP A 362 -7.02 -5.91 -3.86
N ASP A 363 -6.19 -6.18 -2.85
CA ASP A 363 -6.29 -5.57 -1.52
C ASP A 363 -5.26 -4.45 -1.34
N TYR A 364 -5.37 -3.65 -0.28
CA TYR A 364 -4.59 -2.43 -0.05
C TYR A 364 -4.03 -2.41 1.38
N THR A 365 -2.72 -2.20 1.53
CA THR A 365 -2.03 -2.39 2.83
C THR A 365 -1.27 -1.16 3.32
N THR A 366 -1.39 -0.01 2.64
CA THR A 366 -0.70 1.25 2.96
C THR A 366 -1.63 2.45 2.83
N GLN A 367 -1.19 3.61 3.31
CA GLN A 367 -1.85 4.90 3.08
C GLN A 367 -1.20 5.61 1.88
N PHE A 368 -1.97 5.84 0.82
CA PHE A 368 -1.46 6.29 -0.49
C PHE A 368 -1.34 7.81 -0.62
N THR A 369 -2.03 8.56 0.24
CA THR A 369 -1.90 10.03 0.40
C THR A 369 -0.59 10.42 1.09
N ASN A 370 -0.05 9.53 1.93
CA ASN A 370 1.20 9.72 2.64
C ASN A 370 1.80 8.36 3.01
N PHE A 371 2.82 7.92 2.26
CA PHE A 371 3.49 6.63 2.47
C PHE A 371 4.11 6.49 3.85
N PHE A 372 4.46 7.58 4.53
CA PHE A 372 5.05 7.51 5.87
C PHE A 372 4.02 7.69 6.99
N ALA A 373 2.74 7.86 6.69
CA ALA A 373 1.74 7.92 7.75
C ALA A 373 1.68 6.60 8.55
N PRO A 374 1.64 6.65 9.89
CA PRO A 374 1.36 5.48 10.70
C PRO A 374 0.00 4.85 10.34
N PHE A 375 0.02 3.61 9.86
CA PHE A 375 -1.15 2.94 9.29
C PHE A 375 -1.40 1.56 9.95
N PRO A 376 -1.96 1.51 11.17
CA PRO A 376 -2.00 0.30 12.01
C PRO A 376 -3.01 -0.78 11.55
N ASN A 377 -2.73 -1.45 10.42
CA ASN A 377 -3.55 -2.51 9.84
C ASN A 377 -2.84 -3.89 9.72
N ILE A 378 -1.64 -4.07 10.27
CA ILE A 378 -0.85 -5.31 10.14
C ILE A 378 -1.63 -6.51 10.72
N HIS A 379 -2.35 -6.30 11.83
CA HIS A 379 -3.18 -7.33 12.45
C HIS A 379 -4.41 -7.74 11.63
N THR A 380 -4.75 -6.99 10.58
CA THR A 380 -5.87 -7.32 9.67
C THR A 380 -5.44 -8.20 8.50
N LEU A 381 -4.14 -8.28 8.19
CA LEU A 381 -3.63 -9.03 7.03
C LEU A 381 -4.04 -10.50 7.07
N GLN A 382 -3.77 -11.20 8.18
CA GLN A 382 -4.08 -12.62 8.32
C GLN A 382 -5.57 -12.93 8.16
N PRO A 383 -6.50 -12.32 8.94
CA PRO A 383 -7.93 -12.63 8.79
C PRO A 383 -8.49 -12.25 7.42
N ASN A 384 -7.96 -11.20 6.76
CA ASN A 384 -8.37 -10.85 5.40
C ASN A 384 -7.89 -11.90 4.38
N ILE A 385 -6.63 -12.34 4.44
CA ILE A 385 -6.10 -13.37 3.56
C ILE A 385 -6.84 -14.72 3.76
N LEU A 386 -7.23 -15.05 5.00
CA LEU A 386 -8.07 -16.21 5.29
C LEU A 386 -9.44 -16.11 4.61
N LEU A 387 -10.11 -14.95 4.69
CA LEU A 387 -11.36 -14.69 3.96
C LEU A 387 -11.18 -14.88 2.44
N PHE A 388 -10.07 -14.39 1.87
CA PHE A 388 -9.79 -14.51 0.44
C PHE A 388 -9.61 -15.98 0.03
N ARG A 389 -8.79 -16.72 0.78
CA ARG A 389 -8.56 -18.16 0.59
C ARG A 389 -9.86 -18.95 0.61
N GLU A 390 -10.71 -18.71 1.61
CA GLU A 390 -11.98 -19.42 1.82
C GLU A 390 -13.03 -19.16 0.72
N ASN A 391 -12.81 -18.13 -0.12
CA ASN A 391 -13.73 -17.72 -1.17
C ASN A 391 -13.08 -17.77 -2.57
N ASN A 392 -12.24 -18.78 -2.80
CA ASN A 392 -11.65 -19.14 -4.11
C ASN A 392 -10.72 -18.08 -4.73
N ALA A 393 -10.14 -17.18 -3.93
CA ALA A 393 -9.09 -16.30 -4.42
C ALA A 393 -7.80 -17.10 -4.65
N LYS A 394 -7.50 -17.43 -5.92
CA LYS A 394 -6.26 -18.10 -6.32
C LYS A 394 -5.13 -17.12 -6.61
N TRP A 395 -5.49 -15.86 -6.85
CA TRP A 395 -4.55 -14.76 -6.98
C TRP A 395 -4.87 -13.67 -5.96
N VAL A 396 -3.93 -13.35 -5.08
CA VAL A 396 -4.02 -12.17 -4.23
C VAL A 396 -2.92 -11.18 -4.60
N PHE A 397 -3.32 -9.95 -4.90
CA PHE A 397 -2.49 -8.78 -5.12
C PHE A 397 -2.67 -7.86 -3.91
N GLU A 398 -1.68 -7.85 -3.03
CA GLU A 398 -1.61 -6.94 -1.88
C GLU A 398 -0.92 -5.66 -2.33
N GLN A 399 -1.69 -4.61 -2.59
CA GLN A 399 -1.17 -3.31 -2.95
C GLN A 399 -0.56 -2.63 -1.73
N HIS A 400 0.71 -2.95 -1.51
CA HIS A 400 1.61 -2.14 -0.74
C HIS A 400 2.08 -0.93 -1.57
N SER A 401 2.90 -0.05 -1.01
CA SER A 401 3.51 1.02 -1.79
C SER A 401 4.61 0.43 -2.66
N ASN A 402 4.63 0.73 -3.96
CA ASN A 402 5.78 0.37 -4.79
C ASN A 402 7.09 1.02 -4.26
N ASN A 403 6.96 2.13 -3.52
CA ASN A 403 8.05 2.93 -2.96
C ASN A 403 8.16 2.73 -1.43
N PRO A 404 9.29 3.11 -0.81
CA PRO A 404 9.43 3.05 0.65
C PRO A 404 8.29 3.78 1.37
N SER A 405 7.78 3.13 2.41
CA SER A 405 6.69 3.61 3.27
C SER A 405 6.97 3.28 4.73
N GLU A 406 6.00 3.59 5.60
CA GLU A 406 6.00 3.16 6.99
C GLU A 406 6.19 1.63 7.09
N LEU A 407 7.18 1.22 7.91
CA LEU A 407 7.54 -0.18 8.17
C LEU A 407 7.66 -1.06 6.91
N PHE A 408 8.20 -0.50 5.82
CA PHE A 408 8.19 -1.08 4.47
C PHE A 408 8.65 -2.54 4.36
N GLU A 409 9.84 -2.85 4.90
CA GLU A 409 10.40 -4.21 4.85
C GLU A 409 9.59 -5.19 5.70
N LEU A 410 9.14 -4.76 6.89
CA LEU A 410 8.34 -5.58 7.79
C LEU A 410 7.02 -5.95 7.15
N ARG A 411 6.29 -4.97 6.62
CA ARG A 411 5.00 -5.19 5.94
C ARG A 411 5.17 -6.11 4.75
N SER A 412 6.19 -5.88 3.93
CA SER A 412 6.49 -6.72 2.77
C SER A 412 6.76 -8.18 3.17
N TYR A 413 7.57 -8.40 4.22
CA TYR A 413 7.89 -9.72 4.74
C TYR A 413 6.65 -10.45 5.30
N ILE A 414 5.94 -9.81 6.23
CA ILE A 414 4.76 -10.40 6.87
C ILE A 414 3.69 -10.76 5.83
N THR A 415 3.43 -9.85 4.88
CA THR A 415 2.46 -10.09 3.81
C THR A 415 2.88 -11.28 2.94
N ALA A 416 4.15 -11.38 2.55
CA ALA A 416 4.63 -12.50 1.75
C ALA A 416 4.52 -13.85 2.49
N LYS A 417 4.85 -13.87 3.79
CA LYS A 417 4.71 -15.07 4.64
C LYS A 417 3.27 -15.55 4.75
N LEU A 418 2.34 -14.63 5.01
CA LEU A 418 0.92 -14.96 5.11
C LEU A 418 0.29 -15.37 3.77
N LEU A 419 0.72 -14.76 2.65
CA LEU A 419 0.28 -15.19 1.32
C LEU A 419 0.75 -16.61 0.98
N TRP A 420 1.95 -17.00 1.45
CA TRP A 420 2.42 -18.37 1.30
C TRP A 420 1.63 -19.33 2.18
N ASN A 421 1.45 -19.01 3.48
CA ASN A 421 0.71 -19.81 4.45
C ASN A 421 -0.08 -18.92 5.42
N PRO A 422 -1.40 -18.77 5.20
CA PRO A 422 -2.27 -17.94 6.04
C PRO A 422 -2.45 -18.46 7.47
N ASP A 423 -2.12 -19.72 7.76
CA ASP A 423 -2.31 -20.34 9.08
C ASP A 423 -1.11 -20.13 10.02
N GLN A 424 -0.07 -19.41 9.58
CA GLN A 424 1.09 -19.07 10.42
C GLN A 424 0.72 -18.16 11.59
N ASN A 425 1.43 -18.26 12.71
CA ASN A 425 1.19 -17.36 13.85
C ASN A 425 1.78 -15.96 13.56
N LEU A 426 0.91 -14.95 13.43
CA LEU A 426 1.31 -13.58 13.11
C LEU A 426 2.27 -12.97 14.14
N ASP A 427 2.02 -13.16 15.44
CA ASP A 427 2.87 -12.61 16.50
C ASP A 427 4.29 -13.22 16.48
N ALA A 428 4.39 -14.52 16.18
CA ALA A 428 5.66 -15.20 15.98
C ALA A 428 6.41 -14.64 14.76
N LEU A 429 5.72 -14.37 13.65
CA LEU A 429 6.32 -13.74 12.47
C LEU A 429 6.81 -12.31 12.76
N LEU A 430 6.01 -11.52 13.48
CA LEU A 430 6.41 -10.17 13.92
C LEU A 430 7.63 -10.23 14.82
N THR A 431 7.67 -11.17 15.76
CA THR A 431 8.79 -11.35 16.68
C THR A 431 10.05 -11.81 15.95
N ASP A 432 9.95 -12.78 15.04
CA ASP A 432 11.06 -13.26 14.20
C ASP A 432 11.65 -12.11 13.36
N PHE A 433 10.79 -11.36 12.65
CA PHE A 433 11.24 -10.22 11.85
C PHE A 433 11.86 -9.12 12.71
N THR A 434 11.18 -8.64 13.75
CA THR A 434 11.68 -7.51 14.55
C THR A 434 12.99 -7.86 15.25
N SER A 435 13.10 -9.07 15.81
CA SER A 435 14.31 -9.54 16.49
C SER A 435 15.45 -9.84 15.52
N GLY A 436 15.14 -10.20 14.27
CA GLY A 436 16.12 -10.52 13.25
C GLY A 436 16.63 -9.30 12.47
N TYR A 437 15.73 -8.40 12.07
CA TYR A 437 16.01 -7.26 11.21
C TYR A 437 16.53 -6.04 11.98
N TYR A 438 15.97 -5.79 13.17
CA TYR A 438 16.34 -4.68 14.06
C TYR A 438 17.18 -5.10 15.27
N GLU A 439 17.42 -6.41 15.47
CA GLU A 439 18.23 -6.95 16.57
C GLU A 439 17.77 -6.46 17.95
N GLU A 440 18.65 -5.91 18.79
CA GLU A 440 18.30 -5.44 20.15
C GLU A 440 17.28 -4.28 20.15
N ALA A 441 17.14 -3.55 19.03
CA ALA A 441 16.11 -2.54 18.86
C ALA A 441 14.71 -3.12 18.59
N GLY A 442 14.64 -4.41 18.21
CA GLY A 442 13.41 -5.07 17.80
C GLY A 442 12.31 -5.06 18.85
N ILE A 443 12.67 -5.15 20.14
CA ILE A 443 11.69 -5.15 21.24
C ILE A 443 10.90 -3.84 21.30
N TYR A 444 11.54 -2.70 21.07
CA TYR A 444 10.91 -1.38 21.14
C TYR A 444 10.04 -1.11 19.91
N ILE A 445 10.49 -1.58 18.75
CA ILE A 445 9.72 -1.47 17.51
C ILE A 445 8.49 -2.36 17.55
N LYS A 446 8.61 -3.59 18.09
CA LYS A 446 7.45 -4.46 18.32
C LYS A 446 6.48 -3.83 19.32
N GLU A 447 6.99 -3.25 20.42
CA GLU A 447 6.14 -2.54 21.39
C GLU A 447 5.39 -1.36 20.75
N TYR A 448 6.03 -0.58 19.87
CA TYR A 448 5.35 0.46 19.09
C TYR A 448 4.21 -0.12 18.24
N ILE A 449 4.48 -1.21 17.49
CA ILE A 449 3.47 -1.89 16.65
C ILE A 449 2.31 -2.39 17.51
N ASP A 450 2.59 -3.07 18.62
CA ASP A 450 1.55 -3.63 19.50
C ASP A 450 0.69 -2.50 20.09
N GLU A 451 1.32 -1.41 20.57
CA GLU A 451 0.63 -0.28 21.20
C GLU A 451 -0.23 0.51 20.21
N ILE A 452 0.28 0.85 19.02
CA ILE A 452 -0.48 1.65 18.04
C ILE A 452 -1.73 0.90 17.55
N HIS A 453 -1.64 -0.43 17.35
CA HIS A 453 -2.79 -1.26 17.00
C HIS A 453 -3.77 -1.39 18.17
N ALA A 454 -3.27 -1.53 19.40
CA ALA A 454 -4.13 -1.57 20.60
C ALA A 454 -4.91 -0.25 20.76
N LYS A 455 -4.24 0.89 20.55
CA LYS A 455 -4.85 2.22 20.67
C LYS A 455 -5.87 2.52 19.59
N LEU A 456 -5.62 2.12 18.35
CA LEU A 456 -6.65 2.20 17.29
C LEU A 456 -7.91 1.42 17.70
N LYS A 457 -7.76 0.21 18.25
CA LYS A 457 -8.89 -0.66 18.62
C LYS A 457 -9.76 -0.08 19.75
N GLU A 458 -9.21 0.81 20.58
CA GLU A 458 -9.98 1.53 21.61
C GLU A 458 -10.99 2.51 21.00
N ASP A 459 -10.68 3.05 19.82
CA ASP A 459 -11.54 3.98 19.07
C ASP A 459 -12.35 3.25 17.98
N LYS A 460 -13.53 2.77 18.38
CA LYS A 460 -14.38 1.94 17.52
C LYS A 460 -14.96 2.68 16.32
N ASP A 461 -15.04 4.01 16.39
CA ASP A 461 -15.67 4.84 15.36
C ASP A 461 -14.63 5.37 14.37
N PHE A 462 -13.33 5.21 14.65
CA PHE A 462 -12.28 5.60 13.71
C PHE A 462 -12.36 4.78 12.42
N PHE A 463 -12.34 5.47 11.29
CA PHE A 463 -12.34 4.88 9.95
C PHE A 463 -10.93 4.99 9.36
N LEU A 464 -10.16 3.91 9.40
CA LEU A 464 -8.78 3.91 8.90
C LEU A 464 -8.78 3.75 7.38
N PHE A 465 -8.69 4.87 6.67
CA PHE A 465 -8.80 4.91 5.21
C PHE A 465 -7.45 4.99 4.49
N LEU A 466 -7.34 4.29 3.37
CA LEU A 466 -6.13 4.26 2.53
C LEU A 466 -5.82 5.61 1.87
N TYR A 467 -6.81 6.52 1.79
CA TYR A 467 -6.60 7.92 1.37
C TYR A 467 -6.77 8.91 2.54
N GLY A 468 -6.65 8.48 3.79
CA GLY A 468 -6.74 9.35 4.96
C GLY A 468 -5.50 10.22 5.20
N ASP A 469 -5.40 10.80 6.40
CA ASP A 469 -4.25 11.62 6.80
C ASP A 469 -3.94 11.45 8.30
N PRO A 470 -2.65 11.49 8.74
CA PRO A 470 -2.30 11.42 10.16
C PRO A 470 -3.08 12.38 11.04
N SER A 471 -3.44 13.54 10.48
CA SER A 471 -4.10 14.60 11.23
C SER A 471 -5.56 14.34 11.57
N GLU A 472 -6.16 13.27 11.04
CA GLU A 472 -7.46 12.75 11.46
C GLU A 472 -7.35 11.95 12.76
N ALA A 473 -6.18 11.35 13.04
CA ALA A 473 -5.96 10.44 14.15
C ALA A 473 -5.40 11.11 15.43
N PHE A 474 -5.22 12.44 15.46
CA PHE A 474 -4.71 13.16 16.64
C PHE A 474 -5.64 13.16 17.87
N SER A 475 -6.88 12.73 17.70
CA SER A 475 -7.82 12.47 18.81
C SER A 475 -7.92 10.99 19.19
N SER A 476 -7.15 10.14 18.52
CA SER A 476 -7.21 8.68 18.57
C SER A 476 -5.79 8.12 18.79
N TYR A 477 -5.38 7.12 17.98
CA TYR A 477 -4.09 6.44 18.09
C TYR A 477 -2.85 7.31 17.81
N LEU A 478 -2.99 8.55 17.31
CA LEU A 478 -1.91 9.53 17.16
C LEU A 478 -2.06 10.73 18.09
N SER A 479 -2.71 10.56 19.26
CA SER A 479 -2.81 11.65 20.23
C SER A 479 -1.42 12.19 20.66
N PRO A 480 -1.31 13.45 21.11
CA PRO A 480 -0.01 14.04 21.45
C PRO A 480 0.80 13.25 22.48
N ASP A 481 0.12 12.65 23.46
CA ASP A 481 0.76 11.82 24.49
C ASP A 481 1.29 10.51 23.90
N LEU A 482 0.53 9.91 22.97
CA LEU A 482 0.96 8.71 22.24
C LEU A 482 2.13 8.99 21.31
N LEU A 483 2.10 10.09 20.54
CA LEU A 483 3.23 10.51 19.70
C LEU A 483 4.52 10.67 20.52
N SER A 484 4.41 11.30 21.70
CA SER A 484 5.54 11.43 22.63
C SER A 484 6.05 10.07 23.11
N LYS A 485 5.14 9.13 23.43
CA LYS A 485 5.49 7.75 23.81
C LYS A 485 6.16 6.99 22.65
N TYR A 486 5.65 7.12 21.43
CA TYR A 486 6.20 6.46 20.25
C TYR A 486 7.60 6.98 19.91
N SER A 487 7.80 8.31 19.97
CA SER A 487 9.13 8.91 19.82
C SER A 487 10.11 8.35 20.86
N GLN A 488 9.67 8.18 22.11
CA GLN A 488 10.52 7.62 23.17
C GLN A 488 10.91 6.16 22.90
N LEU A 489 9.99 5.33 22.39
CA LEU A 489 10.30 3.96 21.98
C LEU A 489 11.37 3.93 20.88
N PHE A 490 11.28 4.81 19.89
CA PHE A 490 12.32 4.92 18.85
C PHE A 490 13.64 5.48 19.39
N ASP A 491 13.62 6.41 20.34
CA ASP A 491 14.85 6.88 21.01
C ASP A 491 15.57 5.74 21.73
N ASP A 492 14.83 4.85 22.40
CA ASP A 492 15.41 3.70 23.10
C ASP A 492 15.86 2.61 22.13
N ALA A 493 15.12 2.41 21.03
CA ALA A 493 15.53 1.56 19.91
C ALA A 493 16.88 2.02 19.31
N GLU A 494 17.03 3.30 19.01
CA GLU A 494 18.26 3.87 18.47
C GLU A 494 19.43 3.71 19.45
N LYS A 495 19.20 3.94 20.75
CA LYS A 495 20.23 3.73 21.80
C LYS A 495 20.70 2.28 21.87
N ALA A 496 19.78 1.31 21.79
CA ALA A 496 20.09 -0.11 21.88
C ALA A 496 21.09 -0.57 20.80
N VAL A 497 21.03 0.05 19.62
CA VAL A 497 21.87 -0.31 18.46
C VAL A 497 22.82 0.81 18.03
N ALA A 498 23.10 1.79 18.90
CA ALA A 498 23.91 2.98 18.57
C ALA A 498 25.31 2.65 18.02
N LYS A 499 25.86 1.48 18.39
CA LYS A 499 27.18 1.00 17.93
C LYS A 499 27.12 0.13 16.66
N LYS A 500 25.93 -0.08 16.08
CA LYS A 500 25.69 -0.90 14.89
C LYS A 500 25.12 0.00 13.78
N PRO A 501 25.95 0.67 12.98
CA PRO A 501 25.52 1.74 12.08
C PRO A 501 24.50 1.29 11.02
N GLU A 502 24.57 0.04 10.55
CA GLU A 502 23.61 -0.51 9.60
C GLU A 502 22.24 -0.73 10.25
N ILE A 503 22.22 -1.33 11.45
CA ILE A 503 20.98 -1.57 12.20
C ILE A 503 20.35 -0.24 12.63
N LEU A 504 21.16 0.69 13.13
CA LEU A 504 20.73 2.05 13.45
C LEU A 504 20.10 2.76 12.24
N SER A 505 20.64 2.56 11.03
CA SER A 505 20.06 3.12 9.81
C SER A 505 18.66 2.58 9.54
N ARG A 506 18.41 1.29 9.78
CA ARG A 506 17.08 0.66 9.64
C ARG A 506 16.09 1.22 10.67
N VAL A 507 16.51 1.34 11.93
CA VAL A 507 15.68 1.92 13.00
C VAL A 507 15.28 3.36 12.66
N LYS A 508 16.22 4.17 12.16
CA LYS A 508 15.95 5.55 11.74
C LYS A 508 14.98 5.66 10.55
N VAL A 509 15.02 4.71 9.61
CA VAL A 509 14.03 4.65 8.52
C VAL A 509 12.65 4.28 9.07
N ALA A 510 12.56 3.31 9.97
CA ALA A 510 11.30 2.93 10.62
C ALA A 510 10.68 4.08 11.44
N ARG A 511 11.51 4.91 12.08
CA ARG A 511 11.08 6.08 12.84
C ARG A 511 10.36 7.14 12.01
N LEU A 512 10.65 7.24 10.70
CA LEU A 512 10.13 8.32 9.84
C LEU A 512 8.62 8.47 9.90
N GLY A 513 7.87 7.39 10.14
CA GLY A 513 6.42 7.50 10.25
C GLY A 513 5.95 8.26 11.49
N VAL A 514 6.62 8.08 12.63
CA VAL A 514 6.35 8.87 13.85
C VAL A 514 6.80 10.32 13.65
N ASP A 515 7.98 10.53 13.05
CA ASP A 515 8.50 11.89 12.79
C ASP A 515 7.57 12.70 11.88
N ILE A 516 7.00 12.07 10.84
CA ILE A 516 6.00 12.71 9.96
C ILE A 516 4.71 13.02 10.71
N ALA A 517 4.23 12.12 11.57
CA ALA A 517 3.05 12.40 12.39
C ALA A 517 3.29 13.57 13.38
N GLU A 518 4.50 13.69 13.96
CA GLU A 518 4.86 14.84 14.82
C GLU A 518 4.98 16.16 14.03
N LEU A 519 5.44 16.11 12.78
CA LEU A 519 5.44 17.26 11.87
C LEU A 519 4.00 17.69 11.53
N GLU A 520 3.13 16.77 11.16
CA GLU A 520 1.72 17.09 10.87
C GLU A 520 0.97 17.59 12.12
N ALA A 521 1.30 17.06 13.31
CA ALA A 521 0.83 17.58 14.60
C ALA A 521 1.29 19.01 14.82
N SER A 522 2.55 19.30 14.48
CA SER A 522 3.12 20.63 14.58
C SER A 522 2.44 21.62 13.64
N ARG A 523 2.14 21.22 12.40
CA ARG A 523 1.42 22.05 11.41
C ARG A 523 0.03 22.46 11.90
N LYS A 524 -0.65 21.60 12.67
CA LYS A 524 -1.96 21.88 13.29
C LYS A 524 -1.89 22.60 14.64
N ASN A 525 -0.69 22.91 15.16
CA ASN A 525 -0.51 23.57 16.45
C ASN A 525 -1.25 22.88 17.62
N ILE A 526 -1.31 21.55 17.63
CA ILE A 526 -2.29 20.80 18.44
C ILE A 526 -2.11 20.92 19.96
N ASN A 527 -0.89 21.23 20.44
CA ASN A 527 -0.61 21.59 21.83
C ASN A 527 0.70 22.39 21.94
N ASP A 528 1.13 22.74 23.16
CA ASP A 528 2.36 23.52 23.40
C ASP A 528 3.64 22.86 22.85
N ARG A 529 3.73 21.52 22.88
CA ARG A 529 4.89 20.76 22.35
C ARG A 529 4.93 20.82 20.82
N TYR A 530 3.78 20.67 20.18
CA TYR A 530 3.61 20.61 18.74
C TYR A 530 3.11 21.95 18.18
N ARG A 531 3.75 23.06 18.53
CA ARG A 531 3.55 24.34 17.83
C ARG A 531 4.65 24.56 16.80
N LEU A 532 4.30 25.21 15.67
CA LEU A 532 5.31 25.70 14.72
C LEU A 532 6.19 26.79 15.35
N LEU A 533 5.60 27.66 16.17
CA LEU A 533 6.29 28.76 16.84
C LEU A 533 6.17 28.65 18.36
N ILE A 534 7.30 28.84 19.06
CA ILE A 534 7.37 28.90 20.52
C ILE A 534 8.06 30.21 20.96
N PRO A 535 7.77 30.74 22.16
CA PRO A 535 8.53 31.87 22.69
C PRO A 535 9.95 31.42 23.07
N ASN A 536 10.96 32.24 22.74
CA ASN A 536 12.31 32.10 23.29
C ASN A 536 12.38 32.69 24.72
N GLU A 537 13.57 32.65 25.35
CA GLU A 537 13.80 33.21 26.70
C GLU A 537 13.44 34.71 26.82
N GLU A 538 13.45 35.45 25.71
CA GLU A 538 13.11 36.88 25.62
C GLU A 538 11.62 37.10 25.25
N GLY A 539 10.83 36.05 25.11
CA GLY A 539 9.41 36.11 24.71
C GLY A 539 9.16 36.31 23.21
N LYS A 540 10.20 36.35 22.38
CA LYS A 540 10.10 36.43 20.91
C LYS A 540 9.72 35.07 20.32
N LYS A 541 8.74 35.04 19.42
CA LYS A 541 8.36 33.82 18.69
C LYS A 541 9.50 33.38 17.77
N ILE A 542 9.96 32.14 17.95
CA ILE A 542 10.96 31.45 17.11
C ILE A 542 10.36 30.14 16.59
N ILE A 543 10.94 29.58 15.53
CA ILE A 543 10.59 28.24 15.06
C ILE A 543 10.92 27.24 16.17
N ASN A 544 9.99 26.34 16.45
CA ASN A 544 10.19 25.29 17.44
C ASN A 544 11.38 24.39 17.05
N PRO A 545 12.40 24.25 17.93
CA PRO A 545 13.56 23.41 17.65
C PRO A 545 13.22 21.96 17.29
N LEU A 546 12.15 21.40 17.86
CA LEU A 546 11.63 20.08 17.51
C LEU A 546 11.35 19.98 16.00
N VAL A 547 10.65 20.97 15.44
CA VAL A 547 10.29 21.00 14.01
C VAL A 547 11.54 21.06 13.14
N THR A 548 12.52 21.89 13.50
CA THR A 548 13.78 21.96 12.74
C THR A 548 14.55 20.63 12.78
N THR A 549 14.62 19.98 13.94
CA THR A 549 15.31 18.69 14.09
C THR A 549 14.60 17.59 13.29
N LEU A 550 13.27 17.53 13.32
CA LEU A 550 12.50 16.56 12.55
C LEU A 550 12.68 16.76 11.04
N LEU A 551 12.66 18.01 10.54
CA LEU A 551 12.88 18.31 9.12
C LEU A 551 14.31 17.95 8.66
N ASP A 552 15.32 18.28 9.47
CA ASP A 552 16.71 17.97 9.16
C ASP A 552 16.96 16.46 9.15
N ASN A 553 16.41 15.74 10.13
CA ASN A 553 16.47 14.28 10.19
C ASN A 553 15.75 13.65 8.99
N PHE A 554 14.53 14.09 8.70
CA PHE A 554 13.73 13.59 7.58
C PHE A 554 14.48 13.76 6.25
N LYS A 555 15.05 14.95 6.02
CA LYS A 555 15.87 15.24 4.84
C LYS A 555 17.11 14.34 4.75
N ALA A 556 17.86 14.22 5.84
CA ALA A 556 19.10 13.43 5.86
C ALA A 556 18.85 11.93 5.67
N ILE A 557 17.86 11.38 6.37
CA ILE A 557 17.51 9.96 6.31
C ILE A 557 16.94 9.61 4.93
N SER A 558 16.04 10.44 4.39
CA SER A 558 15.44 10.19 3.07
C SER A 558 16.50 10.21 1.96
N ALA A 559 17.41 11.19 1.97
CA ALA A 559 18.51 11.27 1.01
C ALA A 559 19.46 10.05 1.12
N LYS A 560 19.82 9.65 2.34
CA LYS A 560 20.72 8.51 2.57
C LYS A 560 20.13 7.17 2.07
N ASN A 561 18.79 7.02 2.09
CA ASN A 561 18.11 5.77 1.76
C ASN A 561 17.37 5.81 0.40
N ASN A 562 17.65 6.79 -0.46
CA ASN A 562 16.97 6.97 -1.76
C ASN A 562 15.43 6.92 -1.64
N ILE A 563 14.90 7.65 -0.66
CA ILE A 563 13.47 7.89 -0.49
C ILE A 563 13.14 9.20 -1.18
N THR A 564 12.32 9.16 -2.22
CA THR A 564 12.05 10.32 -3.10
C THR A 564 10.59 10.72 -3.16
N LEU A 565 9.66 9.83 -2.81
CA LEU A 565 8.22 10.04 -2.92
C LEU A 565 7.56 10.01 -1.55
N MET A 566 6.54 10.85 -1.41
CA MET A 566 5.68 10.96 -0.23
C MET A 566 4.34 10.26 -0.46
N ASN A 567 3.87 10.14 -1.70
CA ASN A 567 2.55 9.59 -2.00
C ASN A 567 2.50 8.97 -3.42
N GLU A 568 1.40 8.31 -3.76
CA GLU A 568 1.27 7.63 -5.05
C GLU A 568 1.04 8.57 -6.25
N MET A 569 0.62 9.81 -5.98
CA MET A 569 0.35 10.83 -6.98
C MET A 569 1.62 11.53 -7.48
N GLY A 570 2.79 11.09 -7.01
CA GLY A 570 4.09 11.63 -7.41
C GLY A 570 4.57 12.83 -6.60
N PHE A 571 3.92 13.15 -5.47
CA PHE A 571 4.41 14.20 -4.58
C PHE A 571 5.74 13.78 -3.96
N THR A 572 6.77 14.61 -4.12
CA THR A 572 8.15 14.25 -3.77
C THR A 572 8.53 14.69 -2.35
N VAL A 573 9.57 14.06 -1.80
CA VAL A 573 10.20 14.47 -0.53
C VAL A 573 10.70 15.92 -0.61
N THR A 574 11.27 16.32 -1.75
CA THR A 574 11.74 17.69 -1.98
C THR A 574 10.60 18.70 -1.93
N GLU A 575 9.46 18.38 -2.56
CA GLU A 575 8.28 19.24 -2.52
C GLU A 575 7.67 19.30 -1.12
N TYR A 576 7.60 18.18 -0.39
CA TYR A 576 7.16 18.20 1.01
C TYR A 576 8.02 19.13 1.87
N LEU A 577 9.35 19.00 1.79
CA LEU A 577 10.27 19.88 2.51
C LEU A 577 10.11 21.35 2.09
N ALA A 578 10.00 21.62 0.79
CA ALA A 578 9.80 22.99 0.29
C ALA A 578 8.49 23.59 0.80
N ASN A 579 7.38 22.86 0.70
CA ASN A 579 6.07 23.29 1.19
C ASN A 579 6.10 23.54 2.70
N TYR A 580 6.77 22.67 3.47
CA TYR A 580 6.92 22.86 4.91
C TYR A 580 7.74 24.11 5.23
N MET A 581 8.82 24.37 4.51
CA MET A 581 9.62 25.58 4.68
C MET A 581 8.84 26.84 4.32
N SER A 582 8.06 26.81 3.24
CA SER A 582 7.14 27.91 2.89
C SER A 582 6.09 28.14 3.97
N ALA A 583 5.52 27.08 4.55
CA ALA A 583 4.60 27.19 5.68
C ALA A 583 5.27 27.86 6.90
N LEU A 584 6.53 27.53 7.19
CA LEU A 584 7.31 28.18 8.25
C LEU A 584 7.65 29.65 7.95
N GLU A 585 7.76 30.04 6.68
CA GLU A 585 7.90 31.45 6.29
C GLU A 585 6.59 32.22 6.45
N VAL A 586 5.48 31.64 5.99
CA VAL A 586 4.14 32.20 6.07
C VAL A 586 3.74 32.46 7.53
N ILE A 587 3.92 31.47 8.43
CA ILE A 587 3.53 31.61 9.83
C ILE A 587 4.33 32.69 10.59
N ARG A 588 5.48 33.13 10.04
CA ARG A 588 6.28 34.24 10.57
C ARG A 588 5.80 35.61 10.10
N MET A 589 5.01 35.67 9.04
CA MET A 589 4.44 36.93 8.57
C MET A 589 3.34 37.39 9.53
N PRO A 590 3.15 38.71 9.70
CA PRO A 590 1.94 39.19 10.34
C PRO A 590 0.72 38.71 9.53
N ASN A 591 -0.37 38.44 10.23
CA ASN A 591 -1.66 38.17 9.60
C ASN A 591 -2.74 38.81 10.46
N VAL A 592 -3.32 39.93 9.99
CA VAL A 592 -4.39 40.61 10.74
C VAL A 592 -5.71 39.84 10.72
N ALA A 593 -5.85 38.86 9.82
CA ALA A 593 -6.99 37.96 9.75
C ALA A 593 -6.92 36.78 10.74
N MET A 594 -5.77 36.53 11.37
CA MET A 594 -5.60 35.39 12.27
C MET A 594 -6.58 35.45 13.46
N GLY A 595 -7.34 34.37 13.65
CA GLY A 595 -8.39 34.20 14.66
C GLY A 595 -9.64 35.06 14.43
N LYS A 596 -9.74 35.74 13.28
CA LYS A 596 -10.88 36.62 12.97
C LYS A 596 -12.08 35.80 12.50
N LYS A 597 -13.27 36.40 12.63
CA LYS A 597 -14.52 35.73 12.25
C LYS A 597 -14.63 35.65 10.73
N VAL A 598 -14.95 34.46 10.23
CA VAL A 598 -15.26 34.20 8.82
C VAL A 598 -16.74 33.86 8.70
N VAL A 599 -17.43 34.50 7.75
CA VAL A 599 -18.82 34.19 7.37
C VAL A 599 -18.82 33.63 5.96
N THR A 600 -19.38 32.44 5.80
CA THR A 600 -19.57 31.81 4.49
C THR A 600 -20.89 32.26 3.85
N ILE A 601 -20.83 32.72 2.60
CA ILE A 601 -22.00 33.06 1.79
C ILE A 601 -22.44 31.81 1.00
N THR A 602 -21.49 31.04 0.48
CA THR A 602 -21.73 29.70 -0.07
C THR A 602 -21.37 28.64 0.97
N LYS A 603 -22.11 27.52 1.02
CA LYS A 603 -21.95 26.52 2.08
C LYS A 603 -20.75 25.59 1.79
N PRO A 604 -19.76 25.46 2.71
CA PRO A 604 -18.71 24.45 2.61
C PRO A 604 -19.28 23.04 2.87
N LYS A 605 -18.52 22.00 2.52
CA LYS A 605 -18.96 20.60 2.61
C LYS A 605 -17.86 19.67 3.12
N LYS A 606 -18.21 18.77 4.04
CA LYS A 606 -17.46 17.57 4.49
C LYS A 606 -16.14 17.82 5.23
N TYR A 607 -15.28 18.71 4.73
CA TYR A 607 -13.90 18.87 5.19
C TYR A 607 -13.75 20.02 6.18
N ALA A 608 -12.69 19.96 7.01
CA ALA A 608 -12.44 20.90 8.11
C ALA A 608 -13.67 21.11 9.04
N LYS A 609 -14.48 20.06 9.22
CA LYS A 609 -15.76 20.10 9.96
C LYS A 609 -16.75 21.15 9.45
N GLU A 610 -16.59 21.60 8.20
CA GLU A 610 -17.35 22.70 7.60
C GLU A 610 -17.20 24.03 8.36
N ASP A 611 -16.16 24.17 9.19
CA ASP A 611 -15.91 25.35 10.02
C ASP A 611 -15.15 26.43 9.21
N PRO A 612 -15.75 27.60 8.95
CA PRO A 612 -15.10 28.69 8.23
C PRO A 612 -13.84 29.22 8.92
N LEU A 613 -13.68 28.98 10.23
CA LEU A 613 -12.51 29.43 10.98
C LEU A 613 -11.21 28.82 10.43
N ALA A 614 -11.28 27.66 9.75
CA ALA A 614 -10.14 27.04 9.07
C ALA A 614 -9.45 27.96 8.05
N LEU A 615 -10.11 29.02 7.56
CA LEU A 615 -9.50 30.01 6.68
C LEU A 615 -8.70 31.10 7.43
N THR A 616 -8.65 31.06 8.76
CA THR A 616 -8.02 32.10 9.59
C THR A 616 -7.47 31.56 10.92
N ASP A 617 -7.38 30.25 11.10
CA ASP A 617 -7.00 29.66 12.39
C ASP A 617 -5.47 29.66 12.62
N GLY A 618 -4.70 30.01 11.59
CA GLY A 618 -3.24 30.01 11.64
C GLY A 618 -2.64 28.60 11.59
N ALA A 619 -3.45 27.56 11.41
CA ALA A 619 -3.00 26.27 10.91
C ALA A 619 -2.85 26.37 9.39
N LEU A 620 -2.02 25.49 8.81
CA LEU A 620 -1.73 25.54 7.38
C LEU A 620 -2.06 24.20 6.72
N GLY A 621 -2.55 24.32 5.49
CA GLY A 621 -2.91 23.26 4.58
C GLY A 621 -1.74 22.34 4.28
N GLY A 622 -1.97 21.03 4.33
CA GLY A 622 -1.01 20.02 3.88
C GLY A 622 -1.23 19.59 2.43
N SER A 623 -0.43 18.64 1.94
CA SER A 623 -0.61 18.05 0.60
C SER A 623 -1.79 17.08 0.47
N SER A 624 -2.48 16.79 1.59
CA SER A 624 -3.70 16.01 1.67
C SER A 624 -4.90 16.92 1.89
N PHE A 625 -6.04 16.64 1.25
CA PHE A 625 -7.28 17.41 1.41
C PHE A 625 -7.93 17.26 2.80
N TYR A 626 -7.41 16.37 3.66
CA TYR A 626 -7.79 16.27 5.08
C TYR A 626 -6.94 17.16 6.00
N ALA A 627 -5.80 17.65 5.51
CA ALA A 627 -4.86 18.44 6.28
C ALA A 627 -5.22 19.94 6.22
N ASN A 628 -6.26 20.35 6.95
CA ASN A 628 -6.69 21.76 7.14
C ASN A 628 -7.20 22.48 5.88
N TRP A 629 -8.06 21.85 5.08
CA TRP A 629 -8.65 22.52 3.91
C TRP A 629 -10.18 22.63 4.03
N LEU A 630 -10.71 23.83 3.77
CA LEU A 630 -12.16 24.05 3.67
C LEU A 630 -12.63 23.76 2.23
N GLY A 631 -13.52 22.77 2.08
CA GLY A 631 -13.95 22.26 0.77
C GLY A 631 -15.31 22.78 0.32
N TYR A 632 -15.46 23.04 -0.99
CA TYR A 632 -16.70 23.40 -1.68
C TYR A 632 -16.90 22.48 -2.88
N GLU A 633 -18.05 21.81 -3.00
CA GLU A 633 -18.36 20.91 -4.11
C GLU A 633 -19.43 21.51 -5.02
N GLY A 634 -19.11 21.67 -6.30
CA GLY A 634 -20.03 22.16 -7.34
C GLY A 634 -20.43 23.64 -7.25
N ASN A 635 -20.11 24.32 -6.14
CA ASN A 635 -20.32 25.75 -5.94
C ASN A 635 -18.99 26.50 -5.91
N ASP A 636 -19.06 27.81 -6.18
CA ASP A 636 -17.98 28.76 -5.92
C ASP A 636 -17.77 28.93 -4.40
N MET A 637 -16.58 29.35 -3.99
CA MET A 637 -16.35 29.83 -2.62
C MET A 637 -16.65 31.33 -2.57
N GLU A 638 -17.54 31.74 -1.67
CA GLU A 638 -17.71 33.15 -1.29
C GLU A 638 -17.75 33.28 0.23
N VAL A 639 -16.80 34.05 0.77
CA VAL A 639 -16.65 34.28 2.22
C VAL A 639 -16.39 35.76 2.53
N VAL A 640 -16.71 36.16 3.75
CA VAL A 640 -16.39 37.48 4.30
C VAL A 640 -15.66 37.33 5.62
N VAL A 641 -14.46 37.92 5.71
CA VAL A 641 -13.67 38.02 6.95
C VAL A 641 -13.98 39.35 7.62
N ASP A 642 -14.31 39.35 8.91
CA ASP A 642 -14.48 40.55 9.73
C ASP A 642 -13.23 40.78 10.59
N LEU A 643 -12.43 41.79 10.23
CA LEU A 643 -11.22 42.17 10.96
C LEU A 643 -11.53 42.73 12.37
N GLY A 644 -12.79 43.03 12.67
CA GLY A 644 -13.28 43.57 13.94
C GLY A 644 -13.20 45.09 14.04
N GLU A 645 -12.27 45.71 13.33
CA GLU A 645 -12.14 47.16 13.20
C GLU A 645 -11.55 47.54 11.82
N PRO A 646 -11.74 48.79 11.35
CA PRO A 646 -11.11 49.26 10.12
C PRO A 646 -9.58 49.24 10.21
N MET A 647 -8.94 48.51 9.29
CA MET A 647 -7.48 48.37 9.21
C MET A 647 -6.99 48.79 7.84
N ASN A 648 -5.78 49.36 7.80
CA ASN A 648 -5.13 49.61 6.52
C ASN A 648 -4.36 48.36 6.08
N ILE A 649 -4.71 47.85 4.90
CA ILE A 649 -4.14 46.63 4.32
C ILE A 649 -3.65 46.92 2.90
N SER A 650 -2.74 46.10 2.40
CA SER A 650 -2.10 46.24 1.09
C SER A 650 -1.85 44.91 0.38
N THR A 651 -1.98 43.80 1.10
CA THR A 651 -1.84 42.46 0.50
C THR A 651 -2.90 41.52 1.05
N ILE A 652 -3.42 40.67 0.16
CA ILE A 652 -4.27 39.53 0.53
C ILE A 652 -3.76 38.31 -0.24
N SER A 653 -3.63 37.18 0.43
CA SER A 653 -3.26 35.90 -0.17
C SER A 653 -4.14 34.79 0.39
N LEU A 654 -4.40 33.77 -0.43
CA LEU A 654 -5.13 32.56 -0.03
C LEU A 654 -4.52 31.35 -0.74
N ALA A 655 -4.38 30.22 -0.03
CA ALA A 655 -3.89 28.97 -0.59
C ALA A 655 -5.03 28.13 -1.18
N PHE A 656 -4.74 27.42 -2.27
CA PHE A 656 -5.62 26.42 -2.85
C PHE A 656 -4.86 25.11 -3.11
N LEU A 657 -5.56 23.99 -2.94
CA LEU A 657 -5.08 22.65 -3.24
C LEU A 657 -5.60 22.18 -4.61
N GLN A 658 -4.78 21.45 -5.36
CA GLN A 658 -5.18 20.68 -6.53
C GLN A 658 -4.84 19.20 -6.32
N VAL A 659 -5.80 18.34 -6.58
CA VAL A 659 -5.67 16.87 -6.63
C VAL A 659 -6.57 16.36 -7.75
N THR A 660 -6.07 16.38 -8.99
CA THR A 660 -6.91 16.21 -10.20
C THR A 660 -7.63 14.85 -10.24
N ASN A 661 -6.95 13.78 -9.83
CA ASN A 661 -7.54 12.43 -9.72
C ASN A 661 -8.71 12.36 -8.72
N HIS A 662 -8.76 13.27 -7.75
CA HIS A 662 -9.84 13.39 -6.76
C HIS A 662 -10.80 14.54 -7.09
N ILE A 663 -10.79 15.04 -8.34
CA ILE A 663 -11.68 16.09 -8.84
C ILE A 663 -11.51 17.41 -8.07
N VAL A 664 -10.33 17.63 -7.48
CA VAL A 664 -9.96 18.87 -6.79
C VAL A 664 -9.15 19.73 -7.74
N PHE A 665 -9.69 20.89 -8.13
CA PHE A 665 -9.06 21.78 -9.11
C PHE A 665 -8.81 23.16 -8.52
N PHE A 666 -7.77 23.84 -9.02
CA PHE A 666 -7.59 25.26 -8.73
C PHE A 666 -8.81 26.07 -9.23
N PRO A 667 -9.13 27.19 -8.56
CA PRO A 667 -10.20 28.06 -9.03
C PRO A 667 -9.86 28.63 -10.41
N GLU A 668 -10.84 28.97 -11.23
CA GLU A 668 -10.60 29.67 -12.51
C GLU A 668 -10.02 31.08 -12.27
N LYS A 669 -10.47 31.72 -11.18
CA LYS A 669 -10.04 33.04 -10.73
C LYS A 669 -10.43 33.29 -9.27
N VAL A 670 -9.74 34.22 -8.63
CA VAL A 670 -10.04 34.71 -7.27
C VAL A 670 -10.17 36.22 -7.27
N THR A 671 -11.26 36.74 -6.72
CA THR A 671 -11.55 38.18 -6.58
C THR A 671 -11.55 38.57 -5.11
N TYR A 672 -10.88 39.68 -4.81
CA TYR A 672 -10.79 40.27 -3.47
C TYR A 672 -11.50 41.61 -3.44
N SER A 673 -12.28 41.87 -2.39
CA SER A 673 -12.98 43.14 -2.20
C SER A 673 -13.05 43.54 -0.74
N GLY A 674 -13.09 44.83 -0.45
CA GLY A 674 -13.15 45.35 0.92
C GLY A 674 -14.35 46.27 1.17
N SER A 675 -14.77 46.36 2.42
CA SER A 675 -15.87 47.20 2.87
C SER A 675 -15.65 47.72 4.28
N LEU A 676 -16.22 48.89 4.58
CA LEU A 676 -16.30 49.45 5.93
C LEU A 676 -17.65 49.18 6.61
N ASP A 677 -18.70 48.85 5.84
CA ASP A 677 -20.09 48.74 6.32
C ASP A 677 -20.72 47.35 6.11
N ASN A 678 -19.98 46.41 5.52
CA ASN A 678 -20.42 45.07 5.12
C ASN A 678 -21.59 45.05 4.13
N GLN A 679 -21.83 46.17 3.42
CA GLN A 679 -22.91 46.31 2.43
C GLN A 679 -22.34 46.69 1.06
N HIS A 680 -21.44 47.67 1.03
CA HIS A 680 -20.80 48.16 -0.19
C HIS A 680 -19.35 47.66 -0.24
N PHE A 681 -19.07 46.77 -1.18
CA PHE A 681 -17.75 46.19 -1.39
C PHE A 681 -17.04 46.84 -2.59
N GLU A 682 -15.88 47.44 -2.35
CA GLU A 682 -14.96 47.93 -3.38
C GLU A 682 -14.05 46.80 -3.85
N ASN A 683 -13.93 46.61 -5.17
CA ASN A 683 -13.05 45.60 -5.75
C ASN A 683 -11.58 46.02 -5.64
N PHE A 684 -10.76 45.21 -4.95
CA PHE A 684 -9.32 45.43 -4.84
C PHE A 684 -8.54 44.80 -6.00
N GLY A 685 -9.06 43.72 -6.60
CA GLY A 685 -8.46 43.07 -7.76
C GLY A 685 -8.98 41.66 -8.00
N THR A 686 -8.60 41.09 -9.15
CA THR A 686 -8.90 39.70 -9.52
C THR A 686 -7.66 39.04 -10.10
N ILE A 687 -7.35 37.85 -9.61
CA ILE A 687 -6.25 37.00 -10.08
C ILE A 687 -6.87 35.88 -10.90
N ASN A 688 -6.49 35.77 -12.17
CA ASN A 688 -6.86 34.61 -12.99
C ASN A 688 -5.88 33.48 -12.74
N ASN A 689 -6.35 32.24 -12.81
CA ASN A 689 -5.48 31.07 -12.70
C ASN A 689 -4.46 31.05 -13.86
N PRO A 690 -3.15 31.15 -13.57
CA PRO A 690 -2.12 31.15 -14.61
C PRO A 690 -1.91 29.77 -15.25
N PHE A 691 -2.42 28.70 -14.63
CA PHE A 691 -2.30 27.31 -15.09
C PHE A 691 -3.68 26.64 -15.23
N PRO A 692 -4.43 26.93 -16.31
CA PRO A 692 -5.69 26.25 -16.59
C PRO A 692 -5.53 24.72 -16.66
N LEU A 693 -6.59 24.00 -16.26
CA LEU A 693 -6.59 22.53 -16.23
C LEU A 693 -6.47 21.92 -17.63
N THR A 694 -5.47 21.06 -17.82
CA THR A 694 -5.24 20.22 -19.02
C THR A 694 -5.02 18.76 -18.62
N LYS A 695 -4.92 17.85 -19.60
CA LYS A 695 -4.61 16.43 -19.35
C LYS A 695 -3.22 16.23 -18.74
N GLU A 696 -2.32 17.19 -18.94
CA GLU A 696 -0.93 17.20 -18.48
C GLU A 696 -0.73 17.99 -17.18
N SER A 697 -1.80 18.57 -16.61
CA SER A 697 -1.71 19.26 -15.32
C SER A 697 -1.18 18.33 -14.24
N LYS A 698 -0.33 18.88 -13.36
CA LYS A 698 0.22 18.16 -12.21
C LYS A 698 -0.92 17.63 -11.33
N VAL A 699 -0.82 16.37 -10.92
CA VAL A 699 -1.88 15.70 -10.16
C VAL A 699 -2.08 16.36 -8.81
N ASN A 700 -1.03 16.49 -8.00
CA ASN A 700 -1.09 17.06 -6.65
C ASN A 700 -0.22 18.34 -6.56
N ASP A 701 -0.81 19.48 -6.21
CA ASP A 701 -0.12 20.78 -6.14
C ASP A 701 -0.80 21.77 -5.19
N ILE A 702 -0.06 22.76 -4.68
CA ILE A 702 -0.58 23.83 -3.81
C ILE A 702 -0.13 25.18 -4.38
N GLN A 703 -1.06 26.13 -4.51
CA GLN A 703 -0.75 27.46 -5.03
C GLN A 703 -1.39 28.58 -4.21
N PHE A 704 -0.67 29.69 -4.10
CA PHE A 704 -1.14 30.91 -3.44
C PHE A 704 -1.61 31.93 -4.48
N PHE A 705 -2.84 32.41 -4.32
CA PHE A 705 -3.40 33.48 -5.13
C PHE A 705 -3.18 34.80 -4.40
N LYS A 706 -1.97 35.38 -4.57
CA LYS A 706 -1.56 36.62 -3.88
C LYS A 706 -1.89 37.87 -4.70
N LEU A 707 -2.61 38.81 -4.09
CA LEU A 707 -2.88 40.14 -4.64
C LEU A 707 -2.12 41.19 -3.82
N ASP A 708 -1.26 41.95 -4.50
CA ASP A 708 -0.67 43.19 -4.00
C ASP A 708 -1.46 44.39 -4.56
N PHE A 709 -1.81 45.35 -3.71
CA PHE A 709 -2.59 46.54 -4.10
C PHE A 709 -2.20 47.78 -3.27
N ASP A 710 -2.55 48.96 -3.76
CA ASP A 710 -2.33 50.22 -3.04
C ASP A 710 -3.04 50.18 -1.68
N LYS A 711 -2.39 50.67 -0.61
CA LYS A 711 -2.92 50.63 0.75
C LYS A 711 -4.37 51.14 0.84
N ARG A 712 -5.30 50.28 1.24
CA ARG A 712 -6.74 50.58 1.43
C ARG A 712 -7.15 50.38 2.88
N ASN A 713 -8.15 51.13 3.33
CA ASN A 713 -8.79 50.94 4.64
C ASN A 713 -10.05 50.09 4.49
N ALA A 714 -10.14 48.96 5.20
CA ALA A 714 -11.30 48.08 5.20
C ALA A 714 -11.42 47.34 6.55
N GLN A 715 -12.64 46.97 6.91
CA GLN A 715 -12.92 46.06 8.04
C GLN A 715 -13.39 44.69 7.54
N TYR A 716 -14.25 44.67 6.52
CA TYR A 716 -14.83 43.45 5.97
C TYR A 716 -14.14 43.12 4.66
N ILE A 717 -13.60 41.91 4.56
CA ILE A 717 -12.87 41.45 3.37
C ILE A 717 -13.64 40.31 2.75
N LYS A 718 -14.18 40.53 1.55
CA LYS A 718 -14.85 39.50 0.75
C LYS A 718 -13.85 38.82 -0.17
N VAL A 719 -13.89 37.48 -0.17
CA VAL A 719 -13.12 36.63 -1.08
C VAL A 719 -14.07 35.77 -1.89
N GLN A 720 -13.93 35.81 -3.21
CA GLN A 720 -14.72 35.02 -4.15
C GLN A 720 -13.79 34.20 -5.04
N ALA A 721 -13.87 32.89 -4.98
CA ALA A 721 -13.09 31.98 -5.82
C ALA A 721 -14.01 31.12 -6.68
N LYS A 722 -13.86 31.24 -8.00
CA LYS A 722 -14.72 30.57 -8.98
C LYS A 722 -14.27 29.12 -9.18
N ASN A 723 -15.15 28.16 -8.96
CA ASN A 723 -14.85 26.74 -9.09
C ASN A 723 -14.72 26.34 -10.58
N THR A 724 -13.84 25.39 -10.87
CA THR A 724 -13.53 24.91 -12.23
C THR A 724 -14.38 23.70 -12.56
N ASN A 725 -15.17 23.72 -13.63
CA ASN A 725 -15.99 22.58 -14.03
C ASN A 725 -15.16 21.38 -14.52
N THR A 726 -15.68 20.17 -14.32
CA THR A 726 -15.04 18.94 -14.81
C THR A 726 -15.06 18.85 -16.34
N PRO A 727 -13.90 18.81 -17.01
CA PRO A 727 -13.82 18.71 -18.48
C PRO A 727 -14.40 17.40 -19.02
N TYR A 728 -14.86 17.40 -20.28
CA TYR A 728 -15.49 16.22 -20.90
C TYR A 728 -14.57 14.99 -20.97
N TRP A 729 -13.26 15.21 -21.05
CA TRP A 729 -12.24 14.16 -21.16
C TRP A 729 -11.81 13.60 -19.80
N HIS A 730 -12.25 14.23 -18.71
CA HIS A 730 -11.88 13.80 -17.37
C HIS A 730 -12.72 12.58 -16.97
N HIS A 731 -12.14 11.66 -16.20
CA HIS A 731 -12.84 10.44 -15.75
C HIS A 731 -14.12 10.75 -14.93
N ALA A 732 -14.19 11.95 -14.34
CA ALA A 732 -15.35 12.45 -13.61
C ALA A 732 -16.29 13.37 -14.43
N ALA A 733 -16.19 13.41 -15.76
CA ALA A 733 -17.01 14.29 -16.60
C ALA A 733 -18.51 14.19 -16.23
N GLY A 734 -19.18 15.34 -16.13
CA GLY A 734 -20.58 15.43 -15.69
C GLY A 734 -20.82 15.36 -14.18
N LEU A 735 -19.77 15.22 -13.36
CA LEU A 735 -19.85 15.34 -11.89
C LEU A 735 -19.37 16.72 -11.43
N PRO A 736 -19.86 17.23 -10.28
CA PRO A 736 -19.33 18.45 -9.67
C PRO A 736 -17.88 18.25 -9.23
N SER A 737 -17.11 19.33 -9.28
CA SER A 737 -15.72 19.40 -8.83
C SER A 737 -15.59 20.03 -7.44
N TRP A 738 -14.46 19.77 -6.81
CA TRP A 738 -14.09 20.33 -5.52
C TRP A 738 -13.15 21.52 -5.68
N LEU A 739 -13.41 22.54 -4.85
CA LEU A 739 -12.52 23.67 -4.59
C LEU A 739 -12.11 23.61 -3.11
N PHE A 740 -10.81 23.61 -2.83
CA PHE A 740 -10.28 23.57 -1.47
C PHE A 740 -9.41 24.80 -1.22
N ALA A 741 -9.71 25.50 -0.14
CA ALA A 741 -9.02 26.73 0.27
C ALA A 741 -8.51 26.64 1.71
N ASP A 742 -7.38 27.27 1.98
CA ASP A 742 -6.78 27.38 3.30
C ASP A 742 -6.08 28.75 3.50
N GLU A 743 -6.12 29.21 4.74
CA GLU A 743 -5.49 30.40 5.33
C GLU A 743 -5.49 31.67 4.46
N ILE A 744 -6.40 32.59 4.80
CA ILE A 744 -6.44 33.97 4.29
C ILE A 744 -5.41 34.79 5.07
N ILE A 745 -4.38 35.25 4.36
CA ILE A 745 -3.30 36.06 4.93
C ILE A 745 -3.48 37.52 4.49
N ILE A 746 -3.61 38.42 5.46
CA ILE A 746 -3.83 39.85 5.23
C ILE A 746 -2.77 40.68 5.95
N ASN A 747 -2.12 41.59 5.21
CA ASN A 747 -1.12 42.56 5.72
C ASN A 747 -1.37 43.98 5.24
#